data_AF-A0A1Y6CU71-F1
#
_entry.id   AF-A0A1Y6CU71-F1
#
_cell.length_a   1.000
_cell.length_b   1.000
_cell.length_c   1.000
_cell.angle_alpha   90.00
_cell.angle_beta   90.00
_cell.angle_gamma   90.00
#
_symmetry.space_group_name_H-M   'P 1'
#
loop_
_entity.id
_entity.type
_entity.pdbx_description
1 polymer ?
#
loop_
_entity_poly.entity_id
_entity_poly.type
_entity_poly.pdbx_seq_one_letter_code
_entity_poly.pdbx_strand_id
1 'polypeptide(L)'
;MKPKLKFTLKSKHDSESGPRLNLARLFAGLGGLSLLGLVGSAWGLYTLAIQGQATASLQGSRWVAETAAAHLSHVLALSGGVLEQQAQDPDYARILGGGEPDRIRAAEERLTRALPEALLVRLLPDSLDVPDEQRTPRMGYADLDAVRQAGSQPMPPTLHAANTPDAHIALAKPLAGGNGVVLASLTPKLATAALPKLDRGGLELKQQNLSFAFQGETALKSTPPDGTVPVPGTPWTLAYWGARSDGAELPWFLGYAGLAALLIAAGAYLAQRWATAALRHDQDNIVLMVRDALSGKGPRRYPLQLGDTLRLALQLEQLKGPPPASPTASEPSVPAPLPGLPAEGPYNPFSIVLAEPEITELPAVEIPTAATPPTAPAVSLDPALFRAYDILGTVGANLTAETMQLLGRAIGSEIRERGEYTVAMGRDGRASSLELAQALGRGLTASGCSVIDVGRVPTPALYFALHALGLESGVMLTGGDAPPDQNGLKLLIGGERPDRDGLLKLKERIEHDHFASGNGMLEAQNILQDYAESIVHDTQLGREMKVVIDCGNGVTGPFAPDLFQEIGCQVLPLYTEVDGAFPNHFPDPSQTANLATVIRAVRQERADLGLAFDSDGDRLGVVDSSGKIIWPDQQMMLFAADVLSRQPGSDIVFDAQCTRHLASHIVRNGGRPLMWKVGAVPLHTKLKETGALLAGDLAGHFFFKERWSGFEDGLYAAARLLEILSGDPRPTAQVFAELPENVKLPELRINMSHAEKPRFLEQVRAQADFADARITDIDGLRVDFADGWGLVRDDPDSPTLALRFEADNPDTLLRIQGEFKTLLQKVKPKLSFPLSLSERLDP
;
A
#
# COMPACT_ATOMS: atom_id res chain seq x y z
N MET A 1 72.93 62.93 46.86
CA MET A 1 71.73 62.04 46.84
C MET A 1 72.17 60.59 46.66
N LYS A 2 71.27 59.63 46.96
CA LYS A 2 71.36 58.19 46.63
C LYS A 2 71.14 57.95 45.11
N PRO A 3 71.30 56.72 44.56
CA PRO A 3 72.37 55.73 44.79
C PRO A 3 72.80 54.96 43.50
N LYS A 4 73.82 54.10 43.57
CA LYS A 4 73.76 52.64 43.30
C LYS A 4 75.16 52.00 43.16
N LEU A 5 75.34 50.83 43.75
CA LEU A 5 76.42 49.90 43.40
C LEU A 5 75.89 48.83 42.42
N LYS A 6 76.80 48.28 41.62
CA LYS A 6 76.71 46.94 41.02
C LYS A 6 77.90 46.14 41.54
N PHE A 7 77.73 44.83 41.68
CA PHE A 7 78.84 43.89 41.55
C PHE A 7 78.40 42.70 40.71
N THR A 8 79.32 42.25 39.86
CA THR A 8 79.24 41.06 39.04
C THR A 8 80.34 40.11 39.46
N LEU A 9 80.12 38.80 39.32
CA LEU A 9 81.19 37.88 38.95
C LEU A 9 80.64 36.73 38.10
N LYS A 10 81.54 35.98 37.47
CA LYS A 10 81.27 35.16 36.29
C LYS A 10 82.02 33.83 36.43
N SER A 11 81.40 32.72 36.04
CA SER A 11 82.08 31.46 35.76
C SER A 11 81.44 30.78 34.54
N LYS A 12 82.11 29.76 33.98
CA LYS A 12 81.92 29.30 32.61
C LYS A 12 82.06 27.77 32.50
N HIS A 13 81.12 27.11 31.83
CA HIS A 13 81.31 25.82 31.18
C HIS A 13 80.37 25.70 29.97
N ASP A 14 80.84 25.00 28.93
CA ASP A 14 80.18 24.75 27.64
C ASP A 14 80.34 23.25 27.28
N SER A 15 79.57 22.76 26.30
CA SER A 15 79.43 21.34 25.87
C SER A 15 78.72 20.44 26.91
N GLU A 16 77.90 19.44 26.54
CA GLU A 16 77.85 18.67 25.28
C GLU A 16 76.49 18.75 24.53
N SER A 17 76.49 18.28 23.27
CA SER A 17 75.34 18.30 22.36
C SER A 17 74.69 16.91 22.21
N GLY A 18 73.76 16.56 23.11
CA GLY A 18 72.85 15.43 22.87
C GLY A 18 71.79 15.77 21.81
N PRO A 19 71.38 14.82 20.95
CA PRO A 19 70.33 15.06 19.96
C PRO A 19 68.99 15.29 20.66
N ARG A 20 68.49 16.53 20.64
CA ARG A 20 67.15 16.85 21.15
C ARG A 20 66.10 16.16 20.29
N LEU A 21 65.59 15.02 20.76
CA LEU A 21 64.45 14.33 20.18
C LEU A 21 63.30 15.34 20.06
N ASN A 22 63.00 15.77 18.84
CA ASN A 22 61.96 16.76 18.62
C ASN A 22 60.60 16.05 18.68
N LEU A 23 60.06 15.86 19.90
CA LEU A 23 58.88 15.02 20.14
C LEU A 23 57.70 15.35 19.22
N ALA A 24 57.53 16.61 18.82
CA ALA A 24 56.51 17.02 17.85
C ALA A 24 56.61 16.27 16.50
N ARG A 25 57.82 15.99 16.01
CA ARG A 25 58.04 15.16 14.80
C ARG A 25 57.82 13.68 15.07
N LEU A 26 58.14 13.19 16.27
CA LEU A 26 57.92 11.79 16.66
C LEU A 26 56.42 11.47 16.76
N PHE A 27 55.65 12.35 17.42
CA PHE A 27 54.19 12.24 17.51
C PHE A 27 53.50 12.42 16.15
N ALA A 28 53.98 13.31 15.27
CA ALA A 28 53.45 13.43 13.92
C ALA A 28 53.68 12.15 13.08
N GLY A 29 54.87 11.55 13.18
CA GLY A 29 55.18 10.27 12.51
C GLY A 29 54.35 9.11 13.04
N LEU A 30 54.18 9.01 14.36
CA LEU A 30 53.30 8.01 14.99
C LEU A 30 51.83 8.22 14.59
N GLY A 31 51.34 9.46 14.57
CA GLY A 31 49.97 9.77 14.13
C GLY A 31 49.69 9.34 12.70
N GLY A 32 50.63 9.58 11.77
CA GLY A 32 50.51 9.13 10.38
C GLY A 32 50.52 7.60 10.23
N LEU A 33 51.34 6.90 11.01
CA LEU A 33 51.37 5.43 11.03
C LEU A 33 50.08 4.84 11.62
N SER A 34 49.55 5.41 12.71
CA SER A 34 48.23 5.03 13.25
C SER A 34 47.11 5.22 12.25
N LEU A 35 47.16 6.28 11.45
CA LEU A 35 46.17 6.58 10.42
C LEU A 35 46.18 5.55 9.28
N LEU A 36 47.37 5.21 8.77
CA LEU A 36 47.53 4.16 7.76
C LEU A 36 47.12 2.78 8.31
N GLY A 37 47.42 2.49 9.57
CA GLY A 37 46.95 1.29 10.26
C GLY A 37 45.42 1.21 10.36
N LEU A 38 44.76 2.32 10.71
CA LEU A 38 43.30 2.40 10.75
C LEU A 38 42.66 2.23 9.37
N VAL A 39 43.17 2.91 8.33
CA VAL A 39 42.65 2.78 6.96
C VAL A 39 42.86 1.35 6.42
N GLY A 40 44.02 0.75 6.64
CA GLY A 40 44.28 -0.65 6.27
C GLY A 40 43.41 -1.65 7.02
N SER A 41 43.12 -1.39 8.30
CA SER A 41 42.23 -2.23 9.12
C SER A 41 40.77 -2.10 8.68
N ALA A 42 40.31 -0.88 8.39
CA ALA A 42 38.97 -0.62 7.85
C ALA A 42 38.79 -1.27 6.47
N TRP A 43 39.79 -1.18 5.59
CA TRP A 43 39.80 -1.87 4.31
C TRP A 43 39.74 -3.40 4.46
N GLY A 44 40.56 -3.96 5.36
CA GLY A 44 40.52 -5.39 5.68
C GLY A 44 39.15 -5.85 6.17
N LEU A 45 38.59 -5.16 7.17
CA LEU A 45 37.25 -5.42 7.69
C LEU A 45 36.16 -5.27 6.63
N TYR A 46 36.26 -4.28 5.74
CA TYR A 46 35.32 -4.07 4.64
C TYR A 46 35.40 -5.17 3.57
N THR A 47 36.60 -5.62 3.20
CA THR A 47 36.76 -6.77 2.29
C THR A 47 36.22 -8.08 2.89
N LEU A 48 36.40 -8.29 4.20
CA LEU A 48 35.79 -9.41 4.93
C LEU A 48 34.26 -9.26 5.02
N ALA A 49 33.75 -8.05 5.19
CA ALA A 49 32.31 -7.77 5.20
C ALA A 49 31.67 -8.05 3.83
N ILE A 50 32.28 -7.63 2.71
CA ILE A 50 31.82 -7.99 1.36
C ILE A 50 31.87 -9.50 1.15
N GLN A 51 32.95 -10.18 1.55
CA GLN A 51 33.05 -11.65 1.41
C GLN A 51 32.01 -12.39 2.27
N GLY A 52 31.70 -11.87 3.46
CA GLY A 52 30.62 -12.36 4.31
C GLY A 52 29.24 -12.09 3.69
N GLN A 53 29.00 -10.90 3.14
CA GLN A 53 27.75 -10.51 2.50
C GLN A 53 27.50 -11.29 1.21
N ALA A 54 28.54 -11.56 0.41
CA ALA A 54 28.45 -12.37 -0.80
C ALA A 54 28.17 -13.85 -0.47
N THR A 55 28.84 -14.41 0.54
CA THR A 55 28.55 -15.80 0.98
C THR A 55 27.18 -15.92 1.65
N ALA A 56 26.75 -14.92 2.43
CA ALA A 56 25.40 -14.85 2.99
C ALA A 56 24.31 -14.67 1.91
N SER A 57 24.53 -13.84 0.89
CA SER A 57 23.61 -13.69 -0.26
C SER A 57 23.45 -15.02 -1.00
N LEU A 58 24.56 -15.71 -1.32
CA LEU A 58 24.52 -17.03 -1.95
C LEU A 58 23.84 -18.10 -1.09
N GLN A 59 24.01 -18.07 0.23
CA GLN A 59 23.28 -18.95 1.15
C GLN A 59 21.79 -18.61 1.23
N GLY A 60 21.43 -17.32 1.23
CA GLY A 60 20.05 -16.84 1.22
C GLY A 60 19.31 -17.24 -0.06
N SER A 61 19.86 -16.95 -1.24
CA SER A 61 19.27 -17.36 -2.52
C SER A 61 19.19 -18.89 -2.68
N ARG A 62 20.15 -19.64 -2.12
CA ARG A 62 20.05 -21.10 -2.03
C ARG A 62 18.90 -21.55 -1.13
N TRP A 63 18.73 -20.96 0.06
CA TRP A 63 17.65 -21.29 0.99
C TRP A 63 16.27 -20.94 0.41
N VAL A 64 16.16 -19.83 -0.32
CA VAL A 64 14.96 -19.48 -1.11
C VAL A 64 14.68 -20.55 -2.17
N ALA A 65 15.70 -21.01 -2.90
CA ALA A 65 15.54 -22.08 -3.89
C ALA A 65 15.16 -23.43 -3.25
N GLU A 66 15.73 -23.79 -2.09
CA GLU A 66 15.35 -24.99 -1.33
C GLU A 66 13.91 -24.91 -0.81
N THR A 67 13.48 -23.73 -0.36
CA THR A 67 12.11 -23.48 0.11
C THR A 67 11.10 -23.52 -1.05
N ALA A 68 11.41 -22.89 -2.19
CA ALA A 68 10.57 -22.93 -3.39
C ALA A 68 10.48 -24.34 -3.99
N ALA A 69 11.58 -25.10 -4.01
CA ALA A 69 11.60 -26.50 -4.42
C ALA A 69 10.74 -27.39 -3.51
N ALA A 70 10.78 -27.18 -2.19
CA ALA A 70 9.93 -27.89 -1.24
C ALA A 70 8.45 -27.51 -1.38
N HIS A 71 8.13 -26.23 -1.60
CA HIS A 71 6.75 -25.76 -1.82
C HIS A 71 6.15 -26.33 -3.11
N LEU A 72 6.86 -26.26 -4.24
CA LEU A 72 6.43 -26.86 -5.51
C LEU A 72 6.21 -28.38 -5.38
N SER A 73 7.11 -29.08 -4.68
CA SER A 73 6.95 -30.50 -4.37
C SER A 73 5.67 -30.79 -3.56
N HIS A 74 5.38 -29.95 -2.56
CA HIS A 74 4.17 -30.09 -1.73
C HIS A 74 2.88 -29.85 -2.54
N VAL A 75 2.84 -28.82 -3.37
CA VAL A 75 1.69 -28.52 -4.25
C VAL A 75 1.41 -29.68 -5.21
N LEU A 76 2.44 -30.24 -5.85
CA LEU A 76 2.30 -31.42 -6.71
C LEU A 76 1.88 -32.68 -5.94
N ALA A 77 2.35 -32.85 -4.70
CA ALA A 77 1.94 -33.95 -3.84
C ALA A 77 0.46 -33.85 -3.43
N LEU A 78 -0.06 -32.65 -3.18
CA LEU A 78 -1.48 -32.41 -2.94
C LEU A 78 -2.33 -32.75 -4.18
N SER A 79 -1.98 -32.23 -5.37
CA SER A 79 -2.68 -32.56 -6.63
C SER A 79 -2.65 -34.06 -6.91
N GLY A 80 -1.50 -34.71 -6.68
CA GLY A 80 -1.34 -36.16 -6.84
C GLY A 80 -2.13 -36.98 -5.81
N GLY A 81 -2.27 -36.49 -4.58
CA GLY A 81 -3.08 -37.11 -3.53
C GLY A 81 -4.58 -37.03 -3.82
N VAL A 82 -5.07 -35.89 -4.32
CA VAL A 82 -6.46 -35.73 -4.76
C VAL A 82 -6.76 -36.65 -5.95
N LEU A 83 -5.86 -36.72 -6.95
CA LEU A 83 -6.03 -37.65 -8.07
C LEU A 83 -6.01 -39.12 -7.62
N GLU A 84 -5.17 -39.48 -6.65
CA GLU A 84 -5.11 -40.83 -6.10
C GLU A 84 -6.35 -41.20 -5.29
N GLN A 85 -6.87 -40.28 -4.46
CA GLN A 85 -8.13 -40.46 -3.74
C GLN A 85 -9.30 -40.67 -4.73
N GLN A 86 -9.33 -39.91 -5.83
CA GLN A 86 -10.34 -40.11 -6.88
C GLN A 86 -10.14 -41.45 -7.61
N ALA A 87 -8.90 -41.83 -7.96
CA ALA A 87 -8.60 -43.09 -8.63
C ALA A 87 -8.94 -44.33 -7.79
N GLN A 88 -9.10 -44.18 -6.47
CA GLN A 88 -9.56 -45.23 -5.56
C GLN A 88 -11.08 -45.46 -5.56
N ASP A 89 -11.89 -44.59 -6.20
CA ASP A 89 -13.34 -44.83 -6.36
C ASP A 89 -13.60 -45.96 -7.38
N PRO A 90 -14.18 -47.11 -6.96
CA PRO A 90 -14.42 -48.27 -7.83
C PRO A 90 -15.49 -48.02 -8.90
N ASP A 91 -16.22 -46.90 -8.86
CA ASP A 91 -17.14 -46.52 -9.93
C ASP A 91 -16.39 -46.14 -11.22
N TYR A 92 -15.22 -45.48 -11.14
CA TYR A 92 -14.44 -45.12 -12.34
C TYR A 92 -13.93 -46.35 -13.10
N ALA A 93 -13.45 -47.37 -12.38
CA ALA A 93 -13.04 -48.65 -12.98
C ALA A 93 -14.23 -49.38 -13.64
N ARG A 94 -15.43 -49.29 -13.04
CA ARG A 94 -16.66 -49.87 -13.60
C ARG A 94 -17.16 -49.11 -14.83
N ILE A 95 -17.04 -47.79 -14.86
CA ILE A 95 -17.36 -46.92 -16.00
C ILE A 95 -16.43 -47.25 -17.18
N LEU A 96 -15.10 -47.31 -16.93
CA LEU A 96 -14.10 -47.63 -17.94
C LEU A 96 -14.33 -49.04 -18.52
N GLY A 97 -14.52 -50.05 -17.66
CA GLY A 97 -14.80 -51.42 -18.06
C GLY A 97 -16.17 -51.62 -18.75
N GLY A 98 -17.08 -50.64 -18.65
CA GLY A 98 -18.37 -50.64 -19.36
C GLY A 98 -18.28 -50.16 -20.82
N GLY A 99 -17.21 -49.45 -21.21
CA GLY A 99 -16.94 -49.05 -22.60
C GLY A 99 -17.90 -48.01 -23.21
N GLU A 100 -18.84 -47.44 -22.45
CA GLU A 100 -19.75 -46.40 -22.92
C GLU A 100 -19.06 -45.02 -22.99
N PRO A 101 -18.82 -44.44 -24.19
CA PRO A 101 -17.98 -43.23 -24.32
C PRO A 101 -18.52 -42.01 -23.56
N ASP A 102 -19.84 -41.83 -23.54
CA ASP A 102 -20.48 -40.67 -22.90
C ASP A 102 -20.39 -40.74 -21.36
N ARG A 103 -20.41 -41.95 -20.78
CA ARG A 103 -20.17 -42.12 -19.33
C ARG A 103 -18.71 -41.90 -18.97
N ILE A 104 -17.77 -42.31 -19.84
CA ILE A 104 -16.33 -42.05 -19.65
C ILE A 104 -16.09 -40.52 -19.67
N ARG A 105 -16.64 -39.80 -20.65
CA ARG A 105 -16.55 -38.33 -20.73
C ARG A 105 -17.15 -37.63 -19.51
N ALA A 106 -18.35 -38.01 -19.08
CA ALA A 106 -18.98 -37.42 -17.89
C ALA A 106 -18.16 -37.66 -16.60
N ALA A 107 -17.42 -38.77 -16.54
CA ALA A 107 -16.49 -39.06 -15.44
C ALA A 107 -15.17 -38.27 -15.56
N GLU A 108 -14.60 -38.13 -16.76
CA GLU A 108 -13.46 -37.24 -17.06
C GLU A 108 -13.77 -35.77 -16.69
N GLU A 109 -14.96 -35.28 -17.02
CA GLU A 109 -15.44 -33.94 -16.62
C GLU A 109 -15.69 -33.80 -15.11
N ARG A 110 -16.05 -34.89 -14.41
CA ARG A 110 -16.18 -34.91 -12.94
C ARG A 110 -14.80 -34.83 -12.28
N LEU A 111 -13.84 -35.59 -12.79
CA LEU A 111 -12.45 -35.61 -12.33
C LEU A 111 -11.72 -34.29 -12.60
N THR A 112 -11.92 -33.70 -13.78
CA THR A 112 -11.30 -32.41 -14.14
C THR A 112 -11.80 -31.30 -13.21
N ARG A 113 -13.10 -31.26 -12.89
CA ARG A 113 -13.65 -30.31 -11.89
C ARG A 113 -13.19 -30.55 -10.46
N ALA A 114 -12.66 -31.73 -10.13
CA ALA A 114 -12.09 -32.02 -8.80
C ALA A 114 -10.63 -31.54 -8.66
N LEU A 115 -9.99 -31.06 -9.73
CA LEU A 115 -8.61 -30.60 -9.77
C LEU A 115 -8.53 -29.22 -10.46
N PRO A 116 -8.55 -28.10 -9.71
CA PRO A 116 -8.59 -26.74 -10.29
C PRO A 116 -7.47 -26.44 -11.30
N GLU A 117 -6.30 -27.05 -11.14
CA GLU A 117 -5.13 -26.90 -12.01
C GLU A 117 -5.13 -27.82 -13.24
N ALA A 118 -6.12 -28.70 -13.39
CA ALA A 118 -6.21 -29.64 -14.50
C ALA A 118 -6.81 -28.99 -15.75
N LEU A 119 -6.05 -28.98 -16.85
CA LEU A 119 -6.55 -28.61 -18.18
C LEU A 119 -7.51 -29.68 -18.72
N LEU A 120 -7.20 -30.95 -18.44
CA LEU A 120 -7.98 -32.12 -18.79
C LEU A 120 -7.56 -33.31 -17.92
N VAL A 121 -8.52 -34.11 -17.46
CA VAL A 121 -8.27 -35.43 -16.86
C VAL A 121 -8.85 -36.50 -17.79
N ARG A 122 -8.04 -37.53 -18.11
CA ARG A 122 -8.40 -38.65 -18.98
C ARG A 122 -8.55 -39.95 -18.19
N LEU A 123 -9.55 -40.76 -18.55
CA LEU A 123 -9.74 -42.12 -18.02
C LEU A 123 -9.39 -43.14 -19.12
N LEU A 124 -8.28 -43.85 -18.94
CA LEU A 124 -7.64 -44.62 -20.01
C LEU A 124 -7.46 -46.09 -19.59
N PRO A 125 -7.64 -47.06 -20.52
CA PRO A 125 -7.23 -48.43 -20.27
C PRO A 125 -5.70 -48.52 -20.22
N ASP A 126 -5.19 -49.50 -19.47
CA ASP A 126 -3.77 -49.84 -19.40
C ASP A 126 -3.22 -50.35 -20.74
N SER A 127 -4.07 -51.00 -21.55
CA SER A 127 -3.77 -51.49 -22.89
C SER A 127 -3.88 -50.43 -24.02
N LEU A 128 -3.65 -49.14 -23.72
CA LEU A 128 -3.73 -48.07 -24.74
C LEU A 128 -2.40 -47.90 -25.49
N ASP A 129 -2.39 -48.24 -26.78
CA ASP A 129 -1.21 -48.13 -27.66
C ASP A 129 -1.22 -46.91 -28.61
N VAL A 130 -2.30 -46.12 -28.64
CA VAL A 130 -2.50 -45.02 -29.62
C VAL A 130 -2.67 -43.68 -28.90
N PRO A 131 -1.94 -42.60 -29.28
CA PRO A 131 -2.08 -41.29 -28.65
C PRO A 131 -3.41 -40.60 -29.01
N ASP A 132 -3.96 -39.84 -28.07
CA ASP A 132 -5.13 -38.98 -28.26
C ASP A 132 -4.74 -37.58 -28.75
N GLU A 133 -4.68 -37.44 -30.08
CA GLU A 133 -4.46 -36.16 -30.77
C GLU A 133 -5.73 -35.29 -30.90
N GLN A 134 -6.92 -35.78 -30.48
CA GLN A 134 -8.20 -35.11 -30.73
C GLN A 134 -8.61 -34.13 -29.62
N ARG A 135 -8.10 -34.30 -28.40
CA ARG A 135 -8.40 -33.44 -27.24
C ARG A 135 -7.18 -32.64 -26.80
N THR A 136 -7.38 -31.37 -26.47
CA THR A 136 -6.34 -30.46 -25.96
C THR A 136 -6.26 -30.52 -24.43
N PRO A 137 -5.06 -30.53 -23.80
CA PRO A 137 -3.75 -30.68 -24.44
C PRO A 137 -3.60 -32.09 -25.04
N ARG A 138 -3.00 -32.15 -26.23
CA ARG A 138 -2.78 -33.41 -26.97
C ARG A 138 -1.96 -34.40 -26.16
N MET A 139 -2.41 -35.65 -26.18
CA MET A 139 -1.69 -36.75 -25.57
C MET A 139 -0.62 -37.25 -26.55
N GLY A 140 0.65 -37.23 -26.14
CA GLY A 140 1.78 -37.73 -26.92
C GLY A 140 2.26 -39.12 -26.48
N TYR A 141 3.35 -39.60 -27.09
CA TYR A 141 3.99 -40.86 -26.70
C TYR A 141 4.55 -40.83 -25.26
N ALA A 142 4.98 -39.66 -24.77
CA ALA A 142 5.42 -39.51 -23.38
C ALA A 142 4.27 -39.73 -22.37
N ASP A 143 3.04 -39.34 -22.73
CA ASP A 143 1.85 -39.59 -21.93
C ASP A 143 1.45 -41.07 -21.95
N LEU A 144 1.58 -41.76 -23.10
CA LEU A 144 1.42 -43.21 -23.17
C LEU A 144 2.46 -43.94 -22.32
N ASP A 145 3.71 -43.46 -22.28
CA ASP A 145 4.76 -44.02 -21.43
C ASP A 145 4.47 -43.78 -19.94
N ALA A 146 3.96 -42.60 -19.57
CA ALA A 146 3.52 -42.31 -18.20
C ALA A 146 2.32 -43.17 -17.78
N VAL A 147 1.33 -43.36 -18.65
CA VAL A 147 0.16 -44.23 -18.43
C VAL A 147 0.59 -45.68 -18.25
N ARG A 148 1.39 -46.23 -19.17
CA ARG A 148 1.85 -47.63 -19.11
C ARG A 148 2.73 -47.90 -17.88
N GLN A 149 3.54 -46.94 -17.45
CA GLN A 149 4.35 -47.07 -16.24
C GLN A 149 3.52 -46.92 -14.96
N ALA A 150 2.53 -46.03 -14.91
CA ALA A 150 1.68 -45.80 -13.73
C ALA A 150 0.87 -47.04 -13.28
N GLY A 151 0.57 -47.96 -14.20
CA GLY A 151 -0.03 -49.27 -13.86
C GLY A 151 0.92 -50.22 -13.12
N SER A 152 2.23 -49.98 -13.14
CA SER A 152 3.25 -50.85 -12.54
C SER A 152 4.07 -50.19 -11.42
N GLN A 153 4.34 -48.89 -11.51
CA GLN A 153 5.13 -48.12 -10.52
C GLN A 153 4.62 -46.67 -10.43
N PRO A 154 4.75 -45.99 -9.26
CA PRO A 154 4.36 -44.59 -9.14
C PRO A 154 5.23 -43.68 -10.02
N MET A 155 4.62 -43.04 -11.02
CA MET A 155 5.32 -42.08 -11.89
C MET A 155 5.41 -40.69 -11.24
N PRO A 156 6.60 -40.05 -11.24
CA PRO A 156 6.73 -38.67 -10.78
C PRO A 156 6.11 -37.68 -11.78
N PRO A 157 5.60 -36.52 -11.33
CA PRO A 157 5.09 -35.47 -12.22
C PRO A 157 6.15 -35.04 -13.25
N THR A 158 5.75 -34.96 -14.51
CA THR A 158 6.64 -34.73 -15.65
C THR A 158 6.03 -33.73 -16.63
N LEU A 159 6.85 -32.83 -17.18
CA LEU A 159 6.40 -31.87 -18.19
C LEU A 159 6.46 -32.50 -19.58
N HIS A 160 5.34 -32.52 -20.28
CA HIS A 160 5.19 -33.00 -21.66
C HIS A 160 4.83 -31.86 -22.61
N ALA A 161 5.03 -32.09 -23.92
CA ALA A 161 4.73 -31.16 -25.02
C ALA A 161 5.27 -29.71 -24.85
N ALA A 162 6.36 -29.55 -24.12
CA ALA A 162 6.92 -28.24 -23.78
C ALA A 162 7.31 -27.39 -25.01
N ASN A 163 7.25 -26.06 -24.84
CA ASN A 163 7.39 -25.06 -25.91
C ASN A 163 6.34 -25.17 -27.04
N THR A 164 5.23 -25.89 -26.80
CA THR A 164 4.05 -25.92 -27.68
C THR A 164 2.81 -25.48 -26.89
N PRO A 165 1.68 -25.13 -27.57
CA PRO A 165 0.42 -24.83 -26.90
C PRO A 165 -0.17 -26.01 -26.08
N ASP A 166 0.26 -27.24 -26.36
CA ASP A 166 -0.16 -28.46 -25.67
C ASP A 166 0.67 -28.76 -24.40
N ALA A 167 1.61 -27.88 -24.02
CA ALA A 167 2.49 -28.06 -22.88
C ALA A 167 1.69 -28.26 -21.57
N HIS A 168 1.99 -29.34 -20.84
CA HIS A 168 1.29 -29.67 -19.59
C HIS A 168 2.16 -30.55 -18.68
N ILE A 169 1.83 -30.58 -17.39
CA ILE A 169 2.44 -31.47 -16.40
C ILE A 169 1.55 -32.71 -16.29
N ALA A 170 2.06 -33.86 -16.74
CA ALA A 170 1.39 -35.14 -16.63
C ALA A 170 1.52 -35.72 -15.22
N LEU A 171 0.40 -36.16 -14.65
CA LEU A 171 0.33 -36.87 -13.37
C LEU A 171 -0.62 -38.07 -13.55
N ALA A 172 -0.08 -39.29 -13.41
CA ALA A 172 -0.80 -40.53 -13.68
C ALA A 172 -0.95 -41.40 -12.42
N LYS A 173 -2.13 -41.99 -12.22
CA LYS A 173 -2.46 -42.86 -11.07
C LYS A 173 -3.27 -44.09 -11.52
N PRO A 174 -2.95 -45.31 -11.04
CA PRO A 174 -3.72 -46.52 -11.38
C PRO A 174 -5.11 -46.51 -10.72
N LEU A 175 -6.11 -47.06 -11.39
CA LEU A 175 -7.48 -47.21 -10.88
C LEU A 175 -7.61 -48.40 -9.91
N ALA A 176 -8.47 -48.24 -8.89
CA ALA A 176 -8.89 -49.35 -8.02
C ALA A 176 -9.59 -50.45 -8.84
N GLY A 177 -8.89 -51.57 -9.04
CA GLY A 177 -9.32 -52.67 -9.89
C GLY A 177 -8.31 -53.07 -10.98
N GLY A 178 -7.25 -52.28 -11.19
CA GLY A 178 -6.06 -52.66 -11.98
C GLY A 178 -6.17 -52.46 -13.50
N ASN A 179 -7.38 -52.50 -14.08
CA ASN A 179 -7.59 -52.48 -15.54
C ASN A 179 -7.63 -51.04 -16.13
N GLY A 180 -6.81 -50.11 -15.65
CA GLY A 180 -6.80 -48.74 -16.16
C GLY A 180 -6.11 -47.70 -15.28
N VAL A 181 -5.96 -46.50 -15.83
CA VAL A 181 -5.18 -45.38 -15.28
C VAL A 181 -5.94 -44.06 -15.47
N VAL A 182 -5.86 -43.19 -14.47
CA VAL A 182 -6.27 -41.79 -14.57
C VAL A 182 -5.05 -40.94 -14.89
N LEU A 183 -5.11 -40.15 -15.96
CA LEU A 183 -4.07 -39.20 -16.36
C LEU A 183 -4.60 -37.77 -16.25
N ALA A 184 -4.06 -36.98 -15.32
CA ALA A 184 -4.30 -35.55 -15.25
C ALA A 184 -3.22 -34.78 -16.02
N SER A 185 -3.64 -33.92 -16.94
CA SER A 185 -2.79 -32.93 -17.61
C SER A 185 -2.95 -31.58 -16.91
N LEU A 186 -2.04 -31.26 -15.99
CA LEU A 186 -2.06 -30.00 -15.22
C LEU A 186 -1.40 -28.84 -15.98
N THR A 187 -1.82 -27.61 -15.71
CA THR A 187 -1.25 -26.42 -16.35
C THR A 187 0.22 -26.17 -15.96
N PRO A 188 1.14 -25.87 -16.91
CA PRO A 188 2.52 -25.50 -16.56
C PRO A 188 2.60 -24.21 -15.74
N LYS A 189 1.55 -23.37 -15.76
CA LYS A 189 1.49 -22.14 -14.96
C LYS A 189 1.60 -22.42 -13.45
N LEU A 190 1.14 -23.58 -12.99
CA LEU A 190 1.27 -24.05 -11.60
C LEU A 190 2.72 -23.99 -11.12
N ALA A 191 3.66 -24.41 -11.99
CA ALA A 191 5.08 -24.41 -11.66
C ALA A 191 5.69 -22.99 -11.61
N THR A 192 5.16 -22.03 -12.37
CA THR A 192 5.58 -20.61 -12.32
C THR A 192 4.95 -19.87 -11.13
N ALA A 193 3.72 -20.24 -10.74
CA ALA A 193 3.01 -19.67 -9.59
C ALA A 193 3.63 -20.13 -8.25
N ALA A 194 4.11 -21.38 -8.18
CA ALA A 194 4.79 -21.91 -7.01
C ALA A 194 6.24 -21.38 -6.81
N LEU A 195 6.75 -20.55 -7.72
CA LEU A 195 8.05 -19.86 -7.54
C LEU A 195 7.82 -18.44 -7.02
N PRO A 196 8.53 -18.01 -5.95
CA PRO A 196 8.44 -16.64 -5.47
C PRO A 196 8.94 -15.66 -6.54
N LYS A 197 8.26 -14.52 -6.65
CA LYS A 197 8.79 -13.35 -7.37
C LYS A 197 10.05 -12.85 -6.64
N LEU A 198 11.05 -12.41 -7.39
CA LEU A 198 12.31 -11.88 -6.87
C LEU A 198 12.69 -10.61 -7.62
N ASP A 199 12.83 -9.49 -6.93
CA ASP A 199 13.20 -8.22 -7.55
C ASP A 199 14.72 -8.11 -7.84
N ARG A 200 15.52 -9.04 -7.26
CA ARG A 200 16.96 -9.19 -7.50
C ARG A 200 17.35 -10.67 -7.49
N GLY A 201 18.24 -11.06 -8.39
CA GLY A 201 18.56 -12.46 -8.65
C GLY A 201 17.47 -13.15 -9.48
N GLY A 202 17.37 -14.48 -9.37
CA GLY A 202 16.34 -15.23 -10.08
C GLY A 202 16.32 -16.72 -9.80
N LEU A 203 15.27 -17.38 -10.28
CA LEU A 203 15.01 -18.82 -10.19
C LEU A 203 14.57 -19.36 -11.57
N GLU A 204 15.15 -20.48 -12.01
CA GLU A 204 14.79 -21.14 -13.27
C GLU A 204 14.55 -22.64 -13.06
N LEU A 205 13.32 -23.09 -13.33
CA LEU A 205 12.93 -24.50 -13.19
C LEU A 205 13.17 -25.25 -14.49
N LYS A 206 13.89 -26.37 -14.40
CA LYS A 206 14.31 -27.20 -15.54
C LYS A 206 13.92 -28.66 -15.37
N GLN A 207 13.46 -29.26 -16.46
CA GLN A 207 13.43 -30.71 -16.64
C GLN A 207 14.60 -31.08 -17.55
N GLN A 208 15.65 -31.70 -17.00
CA GLN A 208 16.92 -31.93 -17.70
C GLN A 208 17.50 -30.60 -18.25
N ASN A 209 17.60 -30.43 -19.57
CA ASN A 209 18.10 -29.21 -20.22
C ASN A 209 17.00 -28.20 -20.60
N LEU A 210 15.73 -28.54 -20.36
CA LEU A 210 14.56 -27.77 -20.80
C LEU A 210 14.05 -26.86 -19.68
N SER A 211 14.18 -25.55 -19.86
CA SER A 211 13.58 -24.52 -19.01
C SER A 211 12.09 -24.34 -19.33
N PHE A 212 11.24 -24.17 -18.32
CA PHE A 212 9.80 -23.97 -18.51
C PHE A 212 9.11 -23.03 -17.51
N ALA A 213 9.73 -22.72 -16.36
CA ALA A 213 9.30 -21.66 -15.47
C ALA A 213 10.50 -20.81 -15.02
N PHE A 214 10.30 -19.50 -14.87
CA PHE A 214 11.34 -18.55 -14.45
C PHE A 214 10.72 -17.39 -13.66
N GLN A 215 11.41 -16.95 -12.62
CA GLN A 215 11.12 -15.73 -11.87
C GLN A 215 12.40 -14.91 -11.67
N GLY A 216 12.28 -13.59 -11.69
CA GLY A 216 13.36 -12.64 -11.44
C GLY A 216 13.94 -11.95 -12.69
N GLU A 217 15.19 -11.50 -12.60
CA GLU A 217 15.84 -10.68 -13.62
C GLU A 217 16.06 -11.45 -14.93
N THR A 218 15.30 -11.12 -15.98
CA THR A 218 15.33 -11.87 -17.26
C THR A 218 16.70 -11.84 -17.95
N ALA A 219 17.56 -10.85 -17.67
CA ALA A 219 18.94 -10.80 -18.15
C ALA A 219 19.78 -12.00 -17.66
N LEU A 220 19.51 -12.51 -16.45
CA LEU A 220 20.29 -13.58 -15.83
C LEU A 220 20.16 -14.92 -16.56
N LYS A 221 19.10 -15.14 -17.35
CA LYS A 221 18.96 -16.32 -18.24
C LYS A 221 20.13 -16.51 -19.22
N SER A 222 20.88 -15.45 -19.51
CA SER A 222 22.07 -15.49 -20.36
C SER A 222 23.37 -15.87 -19.63
N THR A 223 23.32 -16.00 -18.31
CA THR A 223 24.48 -16.22 -17.43
C THR A 223 24.39 -17.57 -16.71
N PRO A 224 25.52 -18.23 -16.38
CA PRO A 224 25.49 -19.46 -15.60
C PRO A 224 24.91 -19.19 -14.19
N PRO A 225 24.04 -20.06 -13.66
CA PRO A 225 23.50 -19.91 -12.31
C PRO A 225 24.57 -20.12 -11.24
N ASP A 226 24.40 -19.48 -10.09
CA ASP A 226 25.29 -19.62 -8.93
C ASP A 226 25.09 -20.97 -8.20
N GLY A 227 23.97 -21.67 -8.47
CA GLY A 227 23.77 -23.06 -8.04
C GLY A 227 22.46 -23.69 -8.54
N THR A 228 22.23 -24.95 -8.14
CA THR A 228 21.03 -25.73 -8.50
C THR A 228 20.55 -26.60 -7.34
N VAL A 229 19.24 -26.71 -7.15
CA VAL A 229 18.57 -27.51 -6.12
C VAL A 229 17.65 -28.54 -6.79
N PRO A 230 17.61 -29.82 -6.38
CA PRO A 230 16.64 -30.79 -6.89
C PRO A 230 15.25 -30.56 -6.27
N VAL A 231 14.18 -30.68 -7.06
CA VAL A 231 12.79 -30.57 -6.60
C VAL A 231 12.28 -31.95 -6.16
N PRO A 232 12.00 -32.18 -4.86
CA PRO A 232 11.67 -33.52 -4.36
C PRO A 232 10.45 -34.15 -5.05
N GLY A 233 10.50 -35.46 -5.30
CA GLY A 233 9.40 -36.19 -5.95
C GLY A 233 9.24 -35.93 -7.47
N THR A 234 10.12 -35.15 -8.09
CA THR A 234 10.09 -34.83 -9.53
C THR A 234 11.47 -35.06 -10.17
N PRO A 235 11.58 -35.14 -11.51
CA PRO A 235 12.86 -35.14 -12.21
C PRO A 235 13.39 -33.71 -12.48
N TRP A 236 12.95 -32.70 -11.71
CA TRP A 236 13.24 -31.29 -11.98
C TRP A 236 14.35 -30.72 -11.08
N THR A 237 15.05 -29.72 -11.60
CA THR A 237 16.04 -28.92 -10.87
C THR A 237 15.69 -27.45 -10.96
N LEU A 238 15.84 -26.74 -9.85
CA LEU A 238 15.67 -25.30 -9.73
C LEU A 238 17.06 -24.65 -9.68
N ALA A 239 17.44 -23.99 -10.76
CA ALA A 239 18.65 -23.17 -10.82
C ALA A 239 18.39 -21.81 -10.17
N TYR A 240 19.39 -21.24 -9.49
CA TYR A 240 19.27 -19.95 -8.81
C TYR A 240 20.46 -19.03 -9.08
N TRP A 241 20.20 -17.73 -9.02
CA TRP A 241 21.19 -16.66 -9.09
C TRP A 241 21.11 -15.79 -7.85
N GLY A 242 22.26 -15.46 -7.27
CA GLY A 242 22.38 -14.61 -6.09
C GLY A 242 22.08 -13.14 -6.41
N ALA A 243 21.46 -12.43 -5.47
CA ALA A 243 21.35 -10.97 -5.55
C ALA A 243 22.76 -10.36 -5.43
N ARG A 244 23.28 -9.83 -6.53
CA ARG A 244 24.60 -9.17 -6.60
C ARG A 244 24.39 -7.68 -6.35
N SER A 245 25.13 -7.12 -5.39
CA SER A 245 25.17 -5.68 -5.17
C SER A 245 26.12 -5.02 -6.18
N ASP A 246 25.63 -4.01 -6.90
CA ASP A 246 26.51 -3.13 -7.67
C ASP A 246 27.49 -2.42 -6.73
N GLY A 247 28.79 -2.49 -7.05
CA GLY A 247 29.89 -2.02 -6.19
C GLY A 247 30.04 -0.50 -6.09
N ALA A 248 28.96 0.26 -6.21
CA ALA A 248 28.95 1.72 -6.37
C ALA A 248 29.36 2.51 -5.11
N GLU A 249 29.19 1.93 -3.91
CA GLU A 249 29.41 2.61 -2.62
C GLU A 249 30.89 2.86 -2.24
N LEU A 250 31.83 2.17 -2.89
CA LEU A 250 33.24 2.18 -2.54
C LEU A 250 33.89 3.59 -2.41
N PRO A 251 33.58 4.58 -3.27
CA PRO A 251 34.19 5.92 -3.17
C PRO A 251 33.78 6.67 -1.90
N TRP A 252 32.53 6.53 -1.46
CA TRP A 252 31.96 7.32 -0.37
C TRP A 252 32.53 6.91 0.99
N PHE A 253 32.62 5.61 1.26
CA PHE A 253 33.22 5.11 2.51
C PHE A 253 34.68 5.54 2.69
N LEU A 254 35.48 5.56 1.61
CA LEU A 254 36.85 6.09 1.65
C LEU A 254 36.87 7.60 1.92
N GLY A 255 35.94 8.37 1.34
CA GLY A 255 35.77 9.80 1.58
C GLY A 255 35.44 10.10 3.05
N TYR A 256 34.45 9.42 3.62
CA TYR A 256 34.04 9.62 5.02
C TYR A 256 35.12 9.21 6.01
N ALA A 257 35.84 8.10 5.76
CA ALA A 257 36.98 7.69 6.59
C ALA A 257 38.12 8.74 6.55
N GLY A 258 38.41 9.30 5.37
CA GLY A 258 39.38 10.39 5.21
C GLY A 258 38.98 11.68 5.92
N LEU A 259 37.69 12.03 5.91
CA LEU A 259 37.16 13.19 6.63
C LEU A 259 37.25 13.01 8.16
N ALA A 260 36.83 11.86 8.68
CA ALA A 260 36.92 11.56 10.11
C ALA A 260 38.39 11.59 10.61
N ALA A 261 39.31 11.04 9.83
CA ALA A 261 40.75 11.13 10.06
C ALA A 261 41.27 12.58 10.18
N LEU A 262 40.87 13.45 9.26
CA LEU A 262 41.24 14.88 9.29
C LEU A 262 40.67 15.61 10.50
N LEU A 263 39.42 15.33 10.89
CA LEU A 263 38.79 15.93 12.07
C LEU A 263 39.49 15.52 13.38
N ILE A 264 39.88 14.24 13.52
CA ILE A 264 40.64 13.74 14.67
C ILE A 264 42.02 14.43 14.74
N ALA A 265 42.72 14.55 13.61
CA ALA A 265 44.01 15.24 13.55
C ALA A 265 43.92 16.73 13.90
N ALA A 266 42.87 17.42 13.42
CA ALA A 266 42.60 18.82 13.76
C ALA A 266 42.28 19.00 15.25
N GLY A 267 41.44 18.13 15.82
CA GLY A 267 41.13 18.12 17.26
C GLY A 267 42.37 17.91 18.13
N ALA A 268 43.24 16.96 17.77
CA ALA A 268 44.50 16.71 18.47
C ALA A 268 45.44 17.94 18.42
N TYR A 269 45.54 18.61 17.27
CA TYR A 269 46.35 19.83 17.13
C TYR A 269 45.81 21.01 17.97
N LEU A 270 44.48 21.18 18.02
CA LEU A 270 43.83 22.19 18.86
C LEU A 270 44.04 21.90 20.36
N ALA A 271 43.87 20.65 20.79
CA ALA A 271 44.14 20.22 22.16
C ALA A 271 45.61 20.43 22.55
N GLN A 272 46.56 20.11 21.67
CA GLN A 272 47.99 20.38 21.89
C GLN A 272 48.27 21.88 22.04
N ARG A 273 47.69 22.73 21.17
CA ARG A 273 47.81 24.20 21.29
C ARG A 273 47.26 24.68 22.63
N TRP A 274 46.05 24.28 23.00
CA TRP A 274 45.42 24.66 24.26
C TRP A 274 46.27 24.27 25.47
N ALA A 275 46.75 23.02 25.53
CA ALA A 275 47.61 22.55 26.61
C ALA A 275 48.92 23.36 26.73
N THR A 276 49.56 23.70 25.59
CA THR A 276 50.76 24.57 25.61
C THR A 276 50.48 26.02 25.98
N ALA A 277 49.25 26.51 25.84
CA ALA A 277 48.85 27.83 26.30
C ALA A 277 48.58 27.83 27.82
N ALA A 278 47.83 26.85 28.32
CA ALA A 278 47.55 26.66 29.76
C ALA A 278 48.85 26.48 30.56
N LEU A 279 49.79 25.65 30.08
CA LEU A 279 51.10 25.45 30.72
C LEU A 279 51.91 26.75 30.87
N ARG A 280 51.84 27.66 29.89
CA ARG A 280 52.52 28.97 29.97
C ARG A 280 51.83 29.91 30.95
N HIS A 281 50.50 29.95 30.93
CA HIS A 281 49.72 30.76 31.86
C HIS A 281 49.98 30.38 33.32
N ASP A 282 50.00 29.07 33.62
CA ASP A 282 50.32 28.56 34.94
C ASP A 282 51.78 28.83 35.32
N GLN A 283 52.74 28.69 34.39
CA GLN A 283 54.14 29.03 34.62
C GLN A 283 54.32 30.51 35.01
N ASP A 284 53.71 31.43 34.28
CA ASP A 284 53.78 32.87 34.59
C ASP A 284 53.13 33.20 35.94
N ASN A 285 51.98 32.59 36.26
CA ASN A 285 51.30 32.76 37.54
C ASN A 285 52.08 32.18 38.73
N ILE A 286 52.77 31.04 38.57
CA ILE A 286 53.65 30.47 39.60
C ILE A 286 54.86 31.38 39.85
N VAL A 287 55.47 31.95 38.80
CA VAL A 287 56.58 32.91 38.94
C VAL A 287 56.12 34.17 39.68
N LEU A 288 54.90 34.67 39.43
CA LEU A 288 54.32 35.78 40.18
C LEU A 288 54.04 35.41 41.65
N MET A 289 53.49 34.22 41.91
CA MET A 289 53.21 33.72 43.26
C MET A 289 54.47 33.63 44.11
N VAL A 290 55.54 33.00 43.59
CA VAL A 290 56.84 32.89 44.29
C VAL A 290 57.44 34.29 44.51
N ARG A 291 57.33 35.20 43.53
CA ARG A 291 57.84 36.57 43.65
C ARG A 291 57.14 37.38 44.74
N ASP A 292 55.81 37.38 44.81
CA ASP A 292 55.09 38.14 45.83
C ASP A 292 55.18 37.48 47.22
N ALA A 293 55.32 36.15 47.30
CA ALA A 293 55.64 35.43 48.54
C ALA A 293 57.02 35.81 49.11
N LEU A 294 58.06 35.88 48.27
CA LEU A 294 59.38 36.39 48.63
C LEU A 294 59.39 37.89 48.93
N SER A 295 58.39 38.64 48.44
CA SER A 295 58.25 40.09 48.67
C SER A 295 57.50 40.44 49.96
N GLY A 296 57.07 39.46 50.74
CA GLY A 296 56.35 39.69 52.02
C GLY A 296 54.97 40.34 51.87
N LYS A 297 54.34 40.24 50.69
CA LYS A 297 53.01 40.84 50.45
C LYS A 297 51.89 39.88 50.86
N GLY A 298 50.74 40.46 51.24
CA GLY A 298 49.53 39.70 51.55
C GLY A 298 48.97 38.91 50.35
N PRO A 299 48.14 37.88 50.61
CA PRO A 299 47.72 36.92 49.60
C PRO A 299 46.91 37.56 48.47
N ARG A 300 47.20 37.12 47.24
CA ARG A 300 46.42 37.37 46.03
C ARG A 300 45.98 36.03 45.45
N ARG A 301 44.81 35.98 44.81
CA ARG A 301 44.37 34.79 44.07
C ARG A 301 45.15 34.70 42.75
N TYR A 302 45.83 33.58 42.54
CA TYR A 302 46.45 33.22 41.26
C TYR A 302 45.60 32.11 40.62
N PRO A 303 44.83 32.38 39.56
CA PRO A 303 44.08 31.34 38.87
C PRO A 303 45.05 30.43 38.10
N LEU A 304 45.00 29.14 38.39
CA LEU A 304 45.75 28.10 37.68
C LEU A 304 44.74 27.26 36.87
N GLN A 305 45.11 26.91 35.64
CA GLN A 305 44.25 26.23 34.67
C GLN A 305 44.43 24.71 34.66
N LEU A 306 45.54 24.20 35.21
CA LEU A 306 45.85 22.77 35.24
C LEU A 306 45.79 22.24 36.69
N GLY A 307 44.97 21.21 36.94
CA GLY A 307 44.69 20.75 38.31
C GLY A 307 45.90 20.33 39.15
N ASP A 308 46.97 19.85 38.52
CA ASP A 308 48.18 19.41 39.25
C ASP A 308 49.13 20.55 39.65
N THR A 309 49.06 21.73 39.01
CA THR A 309 49.85 22.90 39.45
C THR A 309 49.33 23.45 40.78
N LEU A 310 48.03 23.28 41.05
CA LEU A 310 47.39 23.62 42.32
C LEU A 310 47.95 22.79 43.50
N ARG A 311 48.31 21.52 43.28
CA ARG A 311 48.93 20.66 44.30
C ARG A 311 50.32 21.15 44.71
N LEU A 312 51.13 21.58 43.74
CA LEU A 312 52.44 22.20 43.98
C LEU A 312 52.32 23.55 44.69
N ALA A 313 51.30 24.35 44.38
CA ALA A 313 51.04 25.61 45.08
C ALA A 313 50.69 25.40 46.57
N LEU A 314 49.84 24.41 46.88
CA LEU A 314 49.48 24.06 48.26
C LEU A 314 50.67 23.53 49.07
N GLN A 315 51.59 22.78 48.45
CA GLN A 315 52.84 22.35 49.10
C GLN A 315 53.79 23.52 49.40
N LEU A 316 53.76 24.60 48.61
CA LEU A 316 54.55 25.81 48.86
C LEU A 316 54.00 26.68 50.00
N GLU A 317 52.69 26.67 50.27
CA GLU A 317 52.13 27.32 51.47
C GLU A 317 52.52 26.58 52.77
N GLN A 318 52.59 25.24 52.73
CA GLN A 318 52.95 24.40 53.88
C GLN A 318 54.43 24.54 54.33
N LEU A 319 55.28 25.21 53.53
CA LEU A 319 56.69 25.46 53.85
C LEU A 319 56.94 26.71 54.72
N LYS A 320 55.89 27.44 55.13
CA LYS A 320 56.02 28.48 56.18
C LYS A 320 55.91 27.85 57.56
N GLY A 321 57.02 27.87 58.31
CA GLY A 321 57.14 27.27 59.64
C GLY A 321 56.20 27.88 60.71
N PRO A 322 56.00 27.18 61.84
CA PRO A 322 54.89 27.40 62.76
C PRO A 322 55.07 28.60 63.72
N PRO A 323 53.97 29.21 64.20
CA PRO A 323 53.99 30.07 65.38
C PRO A 323 54.17 29.24 66.68
N PRO A 324 54.84 29.78 67.71
CA PRO A 324 55.01 29.11 69.00
C PRO A 324 53.74 29.13 69.87
N ALA A 325 53.66 28.24 70.86
CA ALA A 325 52.43 27.91 71.61
C ALA A 325 52.50 28.20 73.13
N SER A 326 51.33 28.32 73.78
CA SER A 326 51.06 28.20 75.23
C SER A 326 49.55 28.39 75.52
N PRO A 327 48.97 27.90 76.64
CA PRO A 327 49.28 26.68 77.42
C PRO A 327 48.01 25.81 77.70
N THR A 328 48.07 24.87 78.65
CA THR A 328 47.11 23.74 78.89
C THR A 328 46.32 23.80 80.22
N ALA A 329 45.41 22.81 80.42
CA ALA A 329 44.73 22.36 81.68
C ALA A 329 43.42 23.08 82.10
N SER A 330 42.39 22.45 82.72
CA SER A 330 42.12 21.01 83.03
C SER A 330 40.63 20.71 83.41
N GLU A 331 40.31 19.40 83.52
CA GLU A 331 39.10 18.67 84.02
C GLU A 331 38.60 19.01 85.47
N PRO A 332 37.55 18.37 86.08
CA PRO A 332 36.70 17.17 85.75
C PRO A 332 35.16 17.44 85.83
N SER A 333 34.16 16.52 85.89
CA SER A 333 34.01 15.10 86.34
C SER A 333 32.72 14.39 85.80
N VAL A 334 32.48 13.10 86.15
CA VAL A 334 31.43 12.18 85.63
C VAL A 334 30.97 11.20 86.76
N PRO A 335 29.66 10.94 87.06
CA PRO A 335 28.77 9.95 86.39
C PRO A 335 27.26 10.40 86.35
N ALA A 336 26.15 9.63 86.18
CA ALA A 336 25.81 8.19 86.17
C ALA A 336 24.50 7.87 85.36
N PRO A 337 24.08 6.60 85.12
CA PRO A 337 23.03 6.22 84.14
C PRO A 337 21.84 5.35 84.64
N LEU A 338 20.77 5.20 83.81
CA LEU A 338 19.96 3.96 83.51
C LEU A 338 18.78 4.28 82.49
N PRO A 339 18.00 3.32 81.92
CA PRO A 339 17.86 3.21 80.44
C PRO A 339 16.44 3.24 79.83
N GLY A 340 16.30 3.12 78.49
CA GLY A 340 15.00 2.88 77.82
C GLY A 340 14.99 2.61 76.30
N LEU A 341 15.06 1.33 75.90
CA LEU A 341 14.56 0.64 74.67
C LEU A 341 14.97 1.11 73.23
N PRO A 342 14.90 0.22 72.18
CA PRO A 342 15.64 0.39 70.91
C PRO A 342 14.85 0.16 69.58
N ALA A 343 15.59 0.08 68.45
CA ALA A 343 15.22 -0.26 67.06
C ALA A 343 14.39 0.80 66.28
N GLU A 344 14.72 1.20 65.04
CA GLU A 344 15.01 0.47 63.77
C GLU A 344 13.75 -0.17 63.13
N GLY A 345 13.51 -0.11 61.82
CA GLY A 345 14.39 0.29 60.70
C GLY A 345 13.65 0.85 59.46
N PRO A 346 14.27 0.85 58.25
CA PRO A 346 13.89 1.72 57.13
C PRO A 346 12.97 1.10 56.06
N TYR A 347 12.35 1.97 55.26
CA TYR A 347 11.57 1.65 54.07
C TYR A 347 12.48 1.28 52.88
N ASN A 348 12.19 0.17 52.18
CA ASN A 348 12.97 -0.29 51.02
C ASN A 348 12.03 -0.84 49.91
N PRO A 349 11.99 -0.26 48.70
CA PRO A 349 11.06 -0.67 47.66
C PRO A 349 11.67 -1.72 46.71
N PHE A 350 11.47 -3.02 46.98
CA PHE A 350 11.34 -4.10 45.97
C PHE A 350 11.15 -5.48 46.62
N SER A 351 9.95 -6.08 46.55
CA SER A 351 9.70 -7.47 46.10
C SER A 351 8.28 -7.99 46.44
N ILE A 352 7.56 -8.39 45.39
CA ILE A 352 6.76 -9.62 45.22
C ILE A 352 6.11 -10.26 46.48
N VAL A 353 4.77 -10.39 46.48
CA VAL A 353 4.01 -11.66 46.69
C VAL A 353 2.56 -11.47 46.19
N LEU A 354 1.93 -12.56 45.75
CA LEU A 354 0.53 -12.64 45.28
C LEU A 354 -0.47 -12.56 46.44
N ALA A 355 -1.66 -12.00 46.20
CA ALA A 355 -2.84 -12.16 47.05
C ALA A 355 -4.12 -12.18 46.19
N GLU A 356 -5.09 -12.98 46.60
CA GLU A 356 -6.38 -13.19 45.91
C GLU A 356 -7.42 -12.15 46.37
N PRO A 357 -8.40 -11.77 45.54
CA PRO A 357 -9.64 -11.13 46.00
C PRO A 357 -10.64 -12.18 46.51
N GLU A 358 -11.26 -11.92 47.66
CA GLU A 358 -12.16 -12.87 48.33
C GLU A 358 -13.49 -13.12 47.59
N ILE A 359 -14.04 -14.31 47.78
CA ILE A 359 -15.36 -14.71 47.27
C ILE A 359 -16.45 -13.98 48.07
N THR A 360 -17.31 -13.23 47.39
CA THR A 360 -18.57 -12.73 47.96
C THR A 360 -19.71 -13.69 47.60
N GLU A 361 -20.37 -14.27 48.60
CA GLU A 361 -21.51 -15.16 48.37
C GLU A 361 -22.71 -14.39 47.80
N LEU A 362 -23.18 -14.80 46.62
CA LEU A 362 -24.49 -14.44 46.09
C LEU A 362 -25.46 -15.61 46.27
N PRO A 363 -26.76 -15.36 46.51
CA PRO A 363 -27.73 -16.42 46.81
C PRO A 363 -27.92 -17.36 45.62
N ALA A 364 -28.14 -18.64 45.92
CA ALA A 364 -28.33 -19.68 44.92
C ALA A 364 -29.56 -19.41 44.03
N VAL A 365 -29.32 -19.23 42.74
CA VAL A 365 -30.34 -19.26 41.69
C VAL A 365 -30.40 -20.67 41.13
N GLU A 366 -31.59 -21.24 41.02
CA GLU A 366 -31.81 -22.58 40.48
C GLU A 366 -31.39 -22.64 39.00
N ILE A 367 -30.59 -23.64 38.63
CA ILE A 367 -30.20 -23.89 37.23
C ILE A 367 -31.40 -24.50 36.49
N PRO A 368 -31.98 -23.85 35.47
CA PRO A 368 -33.05 -24.45 34.69
C PRO A 368 -32.52 -25.64 33.89
N THR A 369 -33.25 -26.76 33.95
CA THR A 369 -32.94 -27.95 33.13
C THR A 369 -32.94 -27.57 31.65
N ALA A 370 -32.01 -28.14 30.86
CA ALA A 370 -31.81 -27.79 29.46
C ALA A 370 -33.10 -27.83 28.61
N ALA A 371 -33.66 -26.65 28.34
CA ALA A 371 -34.65 -26.45 27.29
C ALA A 371 -33.92 -26.31 25.95
N THR A 372 -34.53 -26.81 24.87
CA THR A 372 -34.08 -26.56 23.50
C THR A 372 -33.93 -25.05 23.28
N PRO A 373 -32.83 -24.55 22.67
CA PRO A 373 -32.69 -23.13 22.42
C PRO A 373 -33.90 -22.63 21.61
N PRO A 374 -34.58 -21.56 22.03
CA PRO A 374 -35.64 -20.97 21.22
C PRO A 374 -35.03 -20.50 19.91
N THR A 375 -35.68 -20.83 18.78
CA THR A 375 -35.26 -20.34 17.47
C THR A 375 -35.14 -18.82 17.52
N ALA A 376 -33.96 -18.29 17.23
CA ALA A 376 -33.74 -16.85 17.23
C ALA A 376 -34.73 -16.17 16.26
N PRO A 377 -35.24 -14.97 16.58
CA PRO A 377 -36.04 -14.21 15.62
C PRO A 377 -35.18 -13.98 14.38
N ALA A 378 -35.69 -14.37 13.21
CA ALA A 378 -34.95 -14.25 11.95
C ALA A 378 -34.52 -12.80 11.72
N VAL A 379 -33.22 -12.57 11.57
CA VAL A 379 -32.64 -11.22 11.46
C VAL A 379 -32.84 -10.70 10.04
N SER A 380 -34.05 -10.20 9.77
CA SER A 380 -34.38 -9.52 8.52
C SER A 380 -33.66 -8.16 8.48
N LEU A 381 -32.72 -8.02 7.56
CA LEU A 381 -32.10 -6.72 7.24
C LEU A 381 -32.93 -5.97 6.20
N ASP A 382 -32.91 -4.65 6.26
CA ASP A 382 -33.56 -3.77 5.30
C ASP A 382 -32.95 -3.93 3.89
N PRO A 383 -33.71 -4.33 2.85
CA PRO A 383 -33.21 -4.44 1.48
C PRO A 383 -32.69 -3.11 0.89
N ALA A 384 -33.04 -1.96 1.48
CA ALA A 384 -32.52 -0.65 1.07
C ALA A 384 -31.07 -0.41 1.49
N LEU A 385 -30.52 -1.19 2.44
CA LEU A 385 -29.08 -1.15 2.76
C LEU A 385 -28.20 -1.55 1.57
N PHE A 386 -28.71 -2.38 0.66
CA PHE A 386 -27.95 -2.99 -0.42
C PHE A 386 -28.25 -2.24 -1.74
N ARG A 387 -27.35 -1.30 -2.07
CA ARG A 387 -27.39 -0.42 -3.25
C ARG A 387 -26.89 -1.15 -4.50
N ALA A 388 -26.62 -0.41 -5.59
CA ALA A 388 -26.12 -0.98 -6.84
C ALA A 388 -24.78 -1.73 -6.71
N TYR A 389 -23.82 -1.18 -5.95
CA TYR A 389 -22.43 -1.67 -5.86
C TYR A 389 -21.79 -1.53 -4.47
N ASP A 390 -22.52 -1.01 -3.49
CA ASP A 390 -22.07 -0.81 -2.10
C ASP A 390 -23.21 -1.10 -1.10
N ILE A 391 -22.87 -1.11 0.18
CA ILE A 391 -23.83 -1.15 1.29
C ILE A 391 -23.83 0.23 1.94
N LEU A 392 -24.99 0.86 2.14
CA LEU A 392 -25.09 2.18 2.77
C LEU A 392 -26.34 2.27 3.66
N GLY A 393 -26.22 2.85 4.86
CA GLY A 393 -27.35 3.05 5.77
C GLY A 393 -27.16 4.19 6.76
N THR A 394 -28.27 4.61 7.39
CA THR A 394 -28.26 5.61 8.47
C THR A 394 -27.85 4.93 9.77
N VAL A 395 -26.83 5.52 10.41
CA VAL A 395 -26.20 5.03 11.64
C VAL A 395 -27.21 5.08 12.80
N GLY A 396 -27.32 3.98 13.53
CA GLY A 396 -28.26 3.83 14.64
C GLY A 396 -29.72 3.62 14.23
N ALA A 397 -30.02 3.59 12.92
CA ALA A 397 -31.34 3.29 12.37
C ALA A 397 -31.35 1.89 11.73
N ASN A 398 -30.89 1.76 10.47
CA ASN A 398 -30.71 0.47 9.79
C ASN A 398 -29.25 0.00 9.76
N LEU A 399 -28.27 0.86 10.09
CA LEU A 399 -26.88 0.49 10.25
C LEU A 399 -26.43 0.63 11.73
N THR A 400 -26.39 -0.49 12.44
CA THR A 400 -25.96 -0.57 13.85
C THR A 400 -24.70 -1.43 14.01
N ALA A 401 -24.11 -1.45 15.21
CA ALA A 401 -22.98 -2.34 15.51
C ALA A 401 -23.36 -3.84 15.34
N GLU A 402 -24.59 -4.22 15.67
CA GLU A 402 -25.09 -5.59 15.48
C GLU A 402 -25.22 -5.92 13.98
N THR A 403 -25.80 -5.02 13.20
CA THR A 403 -25.91 -5.15 11.73
C THR A 403 -24.52 -5.28 11.12
N MET A 404 -23.58 -4.42 11.53
CA MET A 404 -22.22 -4.40 11.02
C MET A 404 -21.42 -5.66 11.39
N GLN A 405 -21.64 -6.22 12.58
CA GLN A 405 -21.03 -7.49 12.98
C GLN A 405 -21.60 -8.69 12.20
N LEU A 406 -22.90 -8.68 11.87
CA LEU A 406 -23.51 -9.69 11.00
C LEU A 406 -23.03 -9.56 9.55
N LEU A 407 -22.91 -8.35 9.01
CA LEU A 407 -22.30 -8.08 7.71
C LEU A 407 -20.85 -8.58 7.66
N GLY A 408 -20.03 -8.27 8.67
CA GLY A 408 -18.66 -8.79 8.77
C GLY A 408 -18.60 -10.32 8.78
N ARG A 409 -19.50 -11.00 9.51
CA ARG A 409 -19.57 -12.47 9.54
C ARG A 409 -20.01 -13.03 8.18
N ALA A 410 -20.92 -12.35 7.47
CA ALA A 410 -21.36 -12.75 6.14
C ALA A 410 -20.26 -12.60 5.08
N ILE A 411 -19.58 -11.44 5.06
CA ILE A 411 -18.47 -11.15 4.15
C ILE A 411 -17.32 -12.13 4.39
N GLY A 412 -16.92 -12.36 5.63
CA GLY A 412 -15.87 -13.33 5.94
C GLY A 412 -16.24 -14.78 5.58
N SER A 413 -17.53 -15.13 5.62
CA SER A 413 -18.01 -16.44 5.14
C SER A 413 -17.89 -16.59 3.63
N GLU A 414 -18.24 -15.55 2.87
CA GLU A 414 -18.10 -15.50 1.41
C GLU A 414 -16.62 -15.60 1.00
N ILE A 415 -15.73 -14.85 1.66
CA ILE A 415 -14.27 -14.91 1.46
C ILE A 415 -13.75 -16.34 1.69
N ARG A 416 -14.17 -16.99 2.78
CA ARG A 416 -13.79 -18.39 3.08
C ARG A 416 -14.33 -19.41 2.08
N GLU A 417 -15.50 -19.19 1.49
CA GLU A 417 -16.05 -20.09 0.46
C GLU A 417 -15.33 -19.95 -0.88
N ARG A 418 -14.66 -18.81 -1.13
CA ARG A 418 -13.73 -18.61 -2.26
C ARG A 418 -12.33 -19.18 -2.01
N GLY A 419 -12.05 -19.67 -0.79
CA GLY A 419 -10.75 -20.23 -0.39
C GLY A 419 -9.75 -19.21 0.15
N GLU A 420 -10.17 -17.96 0.36
CA GLU A 420 -9.35 -16.93 1.01
C GLU A 420 -9.51 -16.97 2.54
N TYR A 421 -8.47 -16.54 3.27
CA TYR A 421 -8.43 -16.54 4.74
C TYR A 421 -7.95 -15.21 5.34
N THR A 422 -7.62 -14.23 4.52
CA THR A 422 -7.10 -12.92 4.94
C THR A 422 -7.86 -11.82 4.23
N VAL A 423 -8.20 -10.74 4.94
CA VAL A 423 -8.95 -9.60 4.42
C VAL A 423 -8.37 -8.30 4.96
N ALA A 424 -8.16 -7.29 4.12
CA ALA A 424 -7.80 -5.96 4.59
C ALA A 424 -9.06 -5.15 4.97
N MET A 425 -8.99 -4.37 6.04
CA MET A 425 -10.08 -3.54 6.53
C MET A 425 -9.59 -2.10 6.71
N GLY A 426 -10.24 -1.14 6.05
CA GLY A 426 -9.97 0.29 6.19
C GLY A 426 -11.22 1.06 6.58
N ARG A 427 -11.07 2.31 7.04
CA ARG A 427 -12.21 3.18 7.38
C ARG A 427 -11.97 4.66 7.14
N ASP A 428 -13.05 5.40 6.88
CA ASP A 428 -13.04 6.84 6.67
C ASP A 428 -12.95 7.68 7.98
N GLY A 429 -13.15 8.99 7.83
CA GLY A 429 -13.11 9.98 8.90
C GLY A 429 -14.37 10.14 9.76
N ARG A 430 -15.48 9.45 9.47
CA ARG A 430 -16.77 9.68 10.13
C ARG A 430 -16.76 9.29 11.60
N ALA A 431 -17.55 9.99 12.42
CA ALA A 431 -17.62 9.76 13.86
C ALA A 431 -18.05 8.33 14.23
N SER A 432 -18.90 7.71 13.41
CA SER A 432 -19.36 6.32 13.56
C SER A 432 -18.33 5.26 13.14
N SER A 433 -17.33 5.62 12.33
CA SER A 433 -16.47 4.65 11.65
C SER A 433 -15.56 3.86 12.59
N LEU A 434 -15.20 4.38 13.77
CA LEU A 434 -14.40 3.61 14.73
C LEU A 434 -15.19 2.46 15.37
N GLU A 435 -16.42 2.73 15.82
CA GLU A 435 -17.28 1.71 16.45
C GLU A 435 -17.74 0.65 15.45
N LEU A 436 -18.16 1.09 14.26
CA LEU A 436 -18.59 0.20 13.19
C LEU A 436 -17.43 -0.67 12.67
N ALA A 437 -16.19 -0.15 12.54
CA ALA A 437 -15.04 -0.97 12.16
C ALA A 437 -14.71 -2.05 13.21
N GLN A 438 -14.82 -1.71 14.50
CA GLN A 438 -14.65 -2.71 15.57
C GLN A 438 -15.73 -3.80 15.52
N ALA A 439 -16.96 -3.46 15.13
CA ALA A 439 -18.03 -4.45 14.93
C ALA A 439 -17.79 -5.32 13.69
N LEU A 440 -17.41 -4.70 12.56
CA LEU A 440 -17.05 -5.36 11.31
C LEU A 440 -15.92 -6.37 11.53
N GLY A 441 -14.82 -5.95 12.20
CA GLY A 441 -13.68 -6.80 12.54
C GLY A 441 -14.05 -7.99 13.42
N ARG A 442 -14.94 -7.82 14.41
CA ARG A 442 -15.49 -8.95 15.19
C ARG A 442 -16.28 -9.93 14.32
N GLY A 443 -17.04 -9.45 13.35
CA GLY A 443 -17.76 -10.29 12.39
C GLY A 443 -16.81 -11.11 11.51
N LEU A 444 -15.86 -10.42 10.87
CA LEU A 444 -14.86 -11.03 9.97
C LEU A 444 -14.02 -12.09 10.72
N THR A 445 -13.49 -11.77 11.90
CA THR A 445 -12.72 -12.72 12.72
C THR A 445 -13.53 -13.91 13.21
N ALA A 446 -14.80 -13.72 13.62
CA ALA A 446 -15.69 -14.81 14.03
C ALA A 446 -16.08 -15.76 12.87
N SER A 447 -15.95 -15.33 11.61
CA SER A 447 -16.07 -16.23 10.46
C SER A 447 -14.84 -17.15 10.31
N GLY A 448 -13.69 -16.76 10.88
CA GLY A 448 -12.40 -17.43 10.72
C GLY A 448 -11.38 -16.71 9.82
N CYS A 449 -11.71 -15.56 9.23
CA CYS A 449 -10.74 -14.75 8.47
C CYS A 449 -9.82 -13.95 9.40
N SER A 450 -8.53 -13.91 9.06
CA SER A 450 -7.60 -12.93 9.63
C SER A 450 -7.82 -11.56 9.00
N VAL A 451 -7.91 -10.52 9.83
CA VAL A 451 -8.16 -9.13 9.42
C VAL A 451 -6.88 -8.32 9.57
N ILE A 452 -6.47 -7.64 8.50
CA ILE A 452 -5.43 -6.61 8.52
C ILE A 452 -6.14 -5.25 8.56
N ASP A 453 -6.23 -4.65 9.75
CA ASP A 453 -6.79 -3.32 9.96
C ASP A 453 -5.74 -2.27 9.56
N VAL A 454 -5.95 -1.62 8.40
CA VAL A 454 -5.10 -0.50 7.96
C VAL A 454 -5.47 0.83 8.61
N GLY A 455 -6.51 0.84 9.45
CA GLY A 455 -6.93 1.98 10.25
C GLY A 455 -7.69 3.03 9.44
N ARG A 456 -7.51 4.30 9.84
CA ARG A 456 -8.18 5.44 9.21
C ARG A 456 -7.39 5.90 7.99
N VAL A 457 -7.92 5.65 6.79
CA VAL A 457 -7.22 5.82 5.51
C VAL A 457 -8.16 6.33 4.41
N PRO A 458 -7.64 6.92 3.31
CA PRO A 458 -8.39 7.06 2.06
C PRO A 458 -8.76 5.70 1.46
N THR A 459 -9.89 5.63 0.76
CA THR A 459 -10.32 4.46 -0.02
C THR A 459 -9.24 3.92 -0.98
N PRO A 460 -8.53 4.75 -1.79
CA PRO A 460 -7.42 4.26 -2.61
C PRO A 460 -6.26 3.64 -1.81
N ALA A 461 -6.00 4.10 -0.58
CA ALA A 461 -4.92 3.54 0.25
C ALA A 461 -5.25 2.11 0.74
N LEU A 462 -6.53 1.76 0.92
CA LEU A 462 -6.93 0.36 1.13
C LEU A 462 -6.73 -0.47 -0.14
N TYR A 463 -7.11 0.03 -1.31
CA TYR A 463 -6.88 -0.69 -2.57
C TYR A 463 -5.39 -0.84 -2.91
N PHE A 464 -4.56 0.13 -2.53
CA PHE A 464 -3.10 0.01 -2.52
C PHE A 464 -2.63 -1.11 -1.59
N ALA A 465 -3.15 -1.18 -0.35
CA ALA A 465 -2.82 -2.24 0.59
C ALA A 465 -3.12 -3.64 0.02
N LEU A 466 -4.26 -3.81 -0.67
CA LEU A 466 -4.60 -5.07 -1.34
C LEU A 466 -3.55 -5.45 -2.39
N HIS A 467 -3.13 -4.51 -3.24
CA HIS A 467 -2.09 -4.75 -4.23
C HIS A 467 -0.71 -5.03 -3.58
N ALA A 468 -0.31 -4.25 -2.59
CA ALA A 468 1.00 -4.34 -1.93
C ALA A 468 1.14 -5.64 -1.10
N LEU A 469 0.06 -6.09 -0.46
CA LEU A 469 0.04 -7.30 0.36
C LEU A 469 -0.35 -8.57 -0.41
N GLY A 470 -0.69 -8.44 -1.70
CA GLY A 470 -1.10 -9.57 -2.54
C GLY A 470 -2.45 -10.18 -2.15
N LEU A 471 -3.38 -9.36 -1.64
CA LEU A 471 -4.70 -9.77 -1.19
C LEU A 471 -5.77 -9.46 -2.24
N GLU A 472 -6.74 -10.36 -2.39
CA GLU A 472 -7.84 -10.18 -3.35
C GLU A 472 -9.16 -9.72 -2.67
N SER A 473 -9.24 -9.82 -1.34
CA SER A 473 -10.40 -9.38 -0.54
C SER A 473 -10.09 -8.21 0.41
N GLY A 474 -10.95 -7.19 0.42
CA GLY A 474 -10.87 -6.05 1.32
C GLY A 474 -12.19 -5.30 1.50
N VAL A 475 -12.32 -4.62 2.65
CA VAL A 475 -13.54 -3.91 3.06
C VAL A 475 -13.21 -2.49 3.49
N MET A 476 -13.75 -1.49 2.79
CA MET A 476 -13.66 -0.09 3.19
C MET A 476 -14.95 0.35 3.86
N LEU A 477 -14.87 0.72 5.14
CA LEU A 477 -15.96 1.35 5.88
C LEU A 477 -16.00 2.85 5.58
N THR A 478 -16.92 3.27 4.73
CA THR A 478 -17.03 4.65 4.24
C THR A 478 -18.47 4.98 3.89
N GLY A 479 -18.89 6.22 4.17
CA GLY A 479 -20.15 6.75 3.64
C GLY A 479 -20.02 7.39 2.26
N GLY A 480 -18.82 7.51 1.68
CA GLY A 480 -18.64 8.11 0.34
C GLY A 480 -19.14 9.56 0.27
N ASP A 481 -20.04 9.83 -0.68
CA ASP A 481 -20.75 11.11 -0.85
C ASP A 481 -22.04 11.24 -0.02
N ALA A 482 -22.28 10.33 0.94
CA ALA A 482 -23.48 10.36 1.78
C ALA A 482 -23.37 11.36 2.96
N PRO A 483 -24.49 11.92 3.45
CA PRO A 483 -24.52 12.83 4.61
C PRO A 483 -23.88 12.27 5.91
N PRO A 484 -23.51 13.13 6.88
CA PRO A 484 -22.84 12.73 8.13
C PRO A 484 -23.49 11.60 8.95
N ASP A 485 -24.81 11.46 8.91
CA ASP A 485 -25.57 10.42 9.62
C ASP A 485 -25.52 9.05 8.92
N GLN A 486 -24.93 8.97 7.73
CA GLN A 486 -24.83 7.76 6.92
C GLN A 486 -23.40 7.22 6.87
N ASN A 487 -23.28 5.91 6.78
CA ASN A 487 -22.02 5.17 6.61
C ASN A 487 -22.29 3.88 5.83
N GLY A 488 -21.25 3.17 5.40
CA GLY A 488 -21.39 2.09 4.43
C GLY A 488 -20.14 1.23 4.23
N LEU A 489 -20.22 0.28 3.31
CA LEU A 489 -19.13 -0.63 2.94
C LEU A 489 -18.94 -0.64 1.41
N LYS A 490 -17.76 -0.20 0.94
CA LYS A 490 -17.26 -0.54 -0.40
C LYS A 490 -16.49 -1.87 -0.28
N LEU A 491 -16.81 -2.86 -1.12
CA LEU A 491 -16.32 -4.24 -1.00
C LEU A 491 -15.46 -4.66 -2.20
N LEU A 492 -14.36 -5.37 -1.93
CA LEU A 492 -13.67 -6.25 -2.87
C LEU A 492 -13.61 -7.66 -2.27
N ILE A 493 -13.98 -8.69 -3.04
CA ILE A 493 -14.02 -10.09 -2.59
C ILE A 493 -13.52 -10.96 -3.75
N GLY A 494 -12.44 -11.72 -3.59
CA GLY A 494 -11.83 -12.50 -4.68
C GLY A 494 -11.48 -11.66 -5.92
N GLY A 495 -11.02 -10.42 -5.71
CA GLY A 495 -10.65 -9.48 -6.76
C GLY A 495 -11.83 -8.83 -7.49
N GLU A 496 -13.06 -9.20 -7.16
CA GLU A 496 -14.30 -8.69 -7.74
C GLU A 496 -15.00 -7.71 -6.79
N ARG A 497 -15.77 -6.77 -7.34
CA ARG A 497 -16.72 -5.98 -6.56
C ARG A 497 -18.11 -6.57 -6.73
N PRO A 498 -18.80 -6.97 -5.64
CA PRO A 498 -20.14 -7.52 -5.75
C PRO A 498 -21.11 -6.47 -6.30
N ASP A 499 -21.92 -6.87 -7.29
CA ASP A 499 -23.10 -6.11 -7.67
C ASP A 499 -24.23 -6.31 -6.66
N ARG A 500 -25.37 -5.65 -6.88
CA ARG A 500 -26.55 -5.75 -6.01
C ARG A 500 -27.02 -7.18 -5.75
N ASP A 501 -26.89 -8.10 -6.70
CA ASP A 501 -27.29 -9.49 -6.51
C ASP A 501 -26.24 -10.27 -5.70
N GLY A 502 -24.95 -9.96 -5.85
CA GLY A 502 -23.89 -10.39 -4.93
C GLY A 502 -24.09 -9.88 -3.51
N LEU A 503 -24.46 -8.60 -3.36
CA LEU A 503 -24.75 -7.96 -2.07
C LEU A 503 -25.99 -8.55 -1.39
N LEU A 504 -27.04 -8.86 -2.16
CA LEU A 504 -28.24 -9.52 -1.62
C LEU A 504 -27.98 -10.96 -1.17
N LYS A 505 -27.00 -11.68 -1.73
CA LYS A 505 -26.58 -12.99 -1.16
C LYS A 505 -25.97 -12.86 0.24
N LEU A 506 -25.29 -11.75 0.54
CA LEU A 506 -24.81 -11.48 1.91
C LEU A 506 -25.99 -11.26 2.87
N LYS A 507 -27.07 -10.60 2.42
CA LYS A 507 -28.33 -10.49 3.16
C LYS A 507 -28.98 -11.86 3.39
N GLU A 508 -29.15 -12.65 2.34
CA GLU A 508 -29.72 -14.00 2.43
C GLU A 508 -28.90 -14.90 3.37
N ARG A 509 -27.57 -14.79 3.35
CA ARG A 509 -26.67 -15.51 4.26
C ARG A 509 -26.95 -15.19 5.73
N ILE A 510 -27.23 -13.92 6.05
CA ILE A 510 -27.57 -13.46 7.41
C ILE A 510 -28.95 -13.96 7.84
N GLU A 511 -29.95 -13.88 6.96
CA GLU A 511 -31.32 -14.31 7.25
C GLU A 511 -31.47 -15.82 7.48
N HIS A 512 -30.57 -16.63 6.94
CA HIS A 512 -30.55 -18.09 7.10
C HIS A 512 -29.48 -18.61 8.10
N ASP A 513 -28.75 -17.73 8.80
CA ASP A 513 -27.61 -18.08 9.70
C ASP A 513 -26.51 -18.93 8.99
N HIS A 514 -26.37 -18.79 7.67
CA HIS A 514 -25.46 -19.56 6.81
C HIS A 514 -24.00 -19.07 6.87
N PHE A 515 -23.47 -18.99 8.08
CA PHE A 515 -22.13 -18.44 8.33
C PHE A 515 -21.05 -19.51 8.50
N ALA A 516 -19.87 -19.22 7.95
CA ALA A 516 -18.63 -19.82 8.41
C ALA A 516 -18.38 -19.45 9.89
N SER A 517 -17.61 -20.29 10.57
CA SER A 517 -17.21 -20.06 11.96
C SER A 517 -15.73 -20.41 12.16
N GLY A 518 -15.04 -19.62 12.97
CA GLY A 518 -13.63 -19.78 13.30
C GLY A 518 -13.14 -18.66 14.22
N ASN A 519 -11.85 -18.72 14.58
CA ASN A 519 -11.19 -17.69 15.39
C ASN A 519 -10.05 -17.07 14.57
N GLY A 520 -10.39 -16.10 13.72
CA GLY A 520 -9.40 -15.31 12.97
C GLY A 520 -8.62 -14.33 13.85
N MET A 521 -7.45 -13.90 13.37
CA MET A 521 -6.65 -12.86 14.03
C MET A 521 -7.10 -11.46 13.59
N LEU A 522 -6.87 -10.42 14.40
CA LEU A 522 -6.88 -9.03 13.94
C LEU A 522 -5.51 -8.43 14.22
N GLU A 523 -4.86 -7.91 13.18
CA GLU A 523 -3.56 -7.27 13.21
C GLU A 523 -3.68 -5.86 12.61
N ALA A 524 -2.94 -4.89 13.14
CA ALA A 524 -3.00 -3.51 12.67
C ALA A 524 -1.72 -3.17 11.89
N GLN A 525 -1.86 -2.69 10.65
CA GLN A 525 -0.74 -2.38 9.76
C GLN A 525 -0.90 -1.01 9.12
N ASN A 526 0.01 -0.07 9.42
CA ASN A 526 0.02 1.22 8.73
C ASN A 526 0.55 1.04 7.29
N ILE A 527 -0.27 1.41 6.31
CA ILE A 527 0.07 1.38 4.87
C ILE A 527 0.22 2.79 4.27
N LEU A 528 -0.13 3.85 5.00
CA LEU A 528 -0.18 5.21 4.45
C LEU A 528 1.20 5.72 3.99
N GLN A 529 2.26 5.33 4.70
CA GLN A 529 3.63 5.71 4.33
C GLN A 529 4.04 5.04 3.01
N ASP A 530 3.87 3.72 2.89
CA ASP A 530 4.18 2.95 1.68
C ASP A 530 3.38 3.48 0.47
N TYR A 531 2.13 3.87 0.69
CA TYR A 531 1.25 4.50 -0.31
C TYR A 531 1.76 5.89 -0.73
N ALA A 532 2.12 6.76 0.22
CA ALA A 532 2.70 8.07 -0.09
C ALA A 532 4.02 7.93 -0.86
N GLU A 533 4.97 7.15 -0.36
CA GLU A 533 6.27 6.94 -0.99
C GLU A 533 6.13 6.35 -2.40
N SER A 534 5.14 5.51 -2.65
CA SER A 534 4.84 4.99 -3.99
C SER A 534 4.35 6.06 -4.97
N ILE A 535 3.52 7.01 -4.50
CA ILE A 535 3.07 8.16 -5.33
C ILE A 535 4.23 9.14 -5.55
N VAL A 536 5.00 9.47 -4.50
CA VAL A 536 6.16 10.38 -4.56
C VAL A 536 7.25 9.83 -5.49
N HIS A 537 7.54 8.54 -5.44
CA HIS A 537 8.57 7.92 -6.29
C HIS A 537 8.15 7.77 -7.76
N ASP A 538 6.86 7.66 -8.08
CA ASP A 538 6.39 7.63 -9.47
C ASP A 538 6.23 9.04 -10.07
N THR A 539 5.95 10.07 -9.26
CA THR A 539 5.59 11.42 -9.75
C THR A 539 6.81 12.34 -9.88
N GLN A 540 7.06 12.91 -11.07
CA GLN A 540 8.13 13.90 -11.26
C GLN A 540 7.64 15.25 -11.78
N LEU A 541 7.76 16.31 -10.96
CA LEU A 541 7.43 17.68 -11.40
C LEU A 541 8.51 18.30 -12.30
N GLY A 542 8.08 18.95 -13.39
CA GLY A 542 8.94 19.76 -14.27
C GLY A 542 9.26 21.16 -13.71
N ARG A 543 8.46 21.66 -12.77
CA ARG A 543 8.63 22.92 -12.03
C ARG A 543 7.90 22.88 -10.69
N GLU A 544 8.36 23.68 -9.73
CA GLU A 544 7.59 24.00 -8.52
C GLU A 544 6.23 24.61 -8.90
N MET A 545 5.16 24.20 -8.22
CA MET A 545 3.81 24.72 -8.39
C MET A 545 3.23 25.11 -7.03
N LYS A 546 2.49 26.22 -6.96
CA LYS A 546 1.69 26.56 -5.78
C LYS A 546 0.29 25.98 -5.94
N VAL A 547 -0.13 25.15 -4.99
CA VAL A 547 -1.41 24.42 -5.06
C VAL A 547 -2.28 24.73 -3.85
N VAL A 548 -3.58 24.91 -4.07
CA VAL A 548 -4.59 24.89 -3.00
C VAL A 548 -5.11 23.46 -2.87
N ILE A 549 -5.15 22.92 -1.66
CA ILE A 549 -5.66 21.57 -1.40
C ILE A 549 -6.79 21.65 -0.39
N ASP A 550 -7.99 21.28 -0.83
CA ASP A 550 -9.19 21.21 -0.02
C ASP A 550 -9.59 19.76 0.22
N CYS A 551 -9.73 19.40 1.49
CA CYS A 551 -10.09 18.05 1.92
C CYS A 551 -11.52 17.98 2.50
N GLY A 552 -12.26 19.10 2.59
CA GLY A 552 -13.64 19.15 3.06
C GLY A 552 -13.91 18.48 4.42
N ASN A 553 -12.92 18.45 5.32
CA ASN A 553 -12.90 17.70 6.58
C ASN A 553 -12.97 16.15 6.45
N GLY A 554 -12.77 15.61 5.24
CA GLY A 554 -12.64 14.20 4.92
C GLY A 554 -11.32 13.56 5.36
N VAL A 555 -11.18 12.26 5.11
CA VAL A 555 -10.08 11.42 5.62
C VAL A 555 -8.72 11.74 5.00
N THR A 556 -8.70 12.38 3.83
CA THR A 556 -7.51 12.84 3.11
C THR A 556 -6.75 13.97 3.81
N GLY A 557 -7.42 14.70 4.72
CA GLY A 557 -6.92 15.92 5.35
C GLY A 557 -5.53 15.82 5.99
N PRO A 558 -5.22 14.82 6.84
CA PRO A 558 -3.92 14.67 7.50
C PRO A 558 -2.82 14.04 6.62
N PHE A 559 -3.06 13.91 5.31
CA PHE A 559 -2.24 13.10 4.41
C PHE A 559 -1.91 13.83 3.11
N ALA A 560 -2.93 14.34 2.42
CA ALA A 560 -2.75 15.02 1.14
C ALA A 560 -1.79 16.23 1.22
N PRO A 561 -1.88 17.14 2.22
CA PRO A 561 -1.00 18.30 2.26
C PRO A 561 0.49 17.96 2.33
N ASP A 562 0.83 16.88 3.04
CA ASP A 562 2.22 16.46 3.22
C ASP A 562 2.70 15.68 1.98
N LEU A 563 1.87 14.77 1.43
CA LEU A 563 2.12 14.11 0.14
C LEU A 563 2.48 15.11 -0.98
N PHE A 564 1.68 16.17 -1.14
CA PHE A 564 1.93 17.16 -2.20
C PHE A 564 3.09 18.12 -1.90
N GLN A 565 3.50 18.26 -0.62
CA GLN A 565 4.78 18.91 -0.27
C GLN A 565 5.97 18.02 -0.63
N GLU A 566 5.90 16.71 -0.39
CA GLU A 566 6.96 15.75 -0.74
C GLU A 566 7.14 15.58 -2.26
N ILE A 567 6.05 15.64 -3.03
CA ILE A 567 6.09 15.75 -4.51
C ILE A 567 6.74 17.07 -4.99
N GLY A 568 6.83 18.09 -4.12
CA GLY A 568 7.53 19.36 -4.41
C GLY A 568 6.63 20.56 -4.73
N CYS A 569 5.38 20.58 -4.24
CA CYS A 569 4.49 21.75 -4.37
C CYS A 569 4.52 22.65 -3.13
N GLN A 570 4.28 23.95 -3.33
CA GLN A 570 3.92 24.87 -2.25
C GLN A 570 2.42 24.72 -1.95
N VAL A 571 2.10 23.98 -0.89
CA VAL A 571 0.70 23.67 -0.52
C VAL A 571 0.08 24.78 0.35
N LEU A 572 -1.13 25.21 -0.01
CA LEU A 572 -2.07 25.90 0.85
C LEU A 572 -3.18 24.91 1.29
N PRO A 573 -3.15 24.40 2.53
CA PRO A 573 -4.18 23.48 3.03
C PRO A 573 -5.48 24.20 3.38
N LEU A 574 -6.61 23.56 3.07
CA LEU A 574 -7.97 23.94 3.45
C LEU A 574 -8.70 22.72 4.04
N TYR A 575 -9.37 22.94 5.17
CA TYR A 575 -10.27 21.97 5.82
C TYR A 575 -9.65 20.56 5.99
N THR A 576 -8.39 20.52 6.42
CA THR A 576 -7.57 19.30 6.57
C THR A 576 -7.73 18.58 7.92
N GLU A 577 -8.40 19.20 8.89
CA GLU A 577 -8.78 18.53 10.14
C GLU A 577 -9.92 17.55 9.87
N VAL A 578 -9.76 16.27 10.23
CA VAL A 578 -10.79 15.25 9.99
C VAL A 578 -11.95 15.44 10.97
N ASP A 579 -13.09 15.89 10.46
CA ASP A 579 -14.33 16.06 11.20
C ASP A 579 -15.50 15.54 10.36
N GLY A 580 -16.00 14.36 10.74
CA GLY A 580 -17.14 13.70 10.11
C GLY A 580 -18.47 14.44 10.19
N ALA A 581 -18.56 15.57 10.90
CA ALA A 581 -19.70 16.49 10.82
C ALA A 581 -19.67 17.39 9.56
N PHE A 582 -18.55 17.44 8.84
CA PHE A 582 -18.31 18.27 7.66
C PHE A 582 -18.70 19.75 7.84
N PRO A 583 -18.14 20.44 8.87
CA PRO A 583 -18.65 21.72 9.37
C PRO A 583 -18.47 22.94 8.46
N ASN A 584 -17.72 22.84 7.35
CA ASN A 584 -17.39 23.96 6.46
C ASN A 584 -18.22 23.96 5.17
N HIS A 585 -18.16 22.86 4.42
CA HIS A 585 -19.04 22.49 3.33
C HIS A 585 -19.03 20.96 3.22
N PHE A 586 -19.90 20.41 2.38
CA PHE A 586 -19.90 18.98 2.16
C PHE A 586 -18.71 18.55 1.27
N PRO A 587 -17.98 17.47 1.59
CA PRO A 587 -16.86 16.97 0.77
C PRO A 587 -17.37 16.20 -0.46
N ASP A 588 -17.96 16.93 -1.41
CA ASP A 588 -18.31 16.43 -2.74
C ASP A 588 -17.84 17.44 -3.81
N PRO A 589 -16.73 17.19 -4.51
CA PRO A 589 -16.19 18.09 -5.52
C PRO A 589 -17.03 18.16 -6.81
N SER A 590 -18.01 17.27 -7.01
CA SER A 590 -18.89 17.32 -8.17
C SER A 590 -19.90 18.49 -8.12
N GLN A 591 -20.19 18.98 -6.92
CA GLN A 591 -21.06 20.13 -6.69
C GLN A 591 -20.27 21.44 -6.68
N THR A 592 -20.54 22.31 -7.66
CA THR A 592 -19.84 23.59 -7.87
C THR A 592 -19.85 24.52 -6.65
N ALA A 593 -20.88 24.43 -5.79
CA ALA A 593 -21.00 25.19 -4.56
C ALA A 593 -19.90 24.86 -3.53
N ASN A 594 -19.45 23.60 -3.45
CA ASN A 594 -18.40 23.17 -2.52
C ASN A 594 -17.02 23.72 -2.96
N LEU A 595 -16.79 23.85 -4.27
CA LEU A 595 -15.55 24.41 -4.82
C LEU A 595 -15.39 25.94 -4.63
N ALA A 596 -16.41 26.63 -4.09
CA ALA A 596 -16.40 28.09 -3.94
C ALA A 596 -15.27 28.63 -3.05
N THR A 597 -14.85 27.88 -2.02
CA THR A 597 -13.67 28.26 -1.20
C THR A 597 -12.38 28.08 -2.00
N VAL A 598 -12.22 26.98 -2.73
CA VAL A 598 -11.04 26.70 -3.58
C VAL A 598 -10.87 27.79 -4.64
N ILE A 599 -11.93 28.12 -5.37
CA ILE A 599 -11.95 29.20 -6.38
C ILE A 599 -11.51 30.54 -5.79
N ARG A 600 -11.98 30.87 -4.58
CA ARG A 600 -11.59 32.08 -3.86
C ARG A 600 -10.12 32.04 -3.45
N ALA A 601 -9.67 30.93 -2.87
CA ALA A 601 -8.30 30.76 -2.39
C ALA A 601 -7.28 30.82 -3.54
N VAL A 602 -7.49 30.08 -4.63
CA VAL A 602 -6.61 30.09 -5.82
C VAL A 602 -6.45 31.51 -6.36
N ARG A 603 -7.54 32.28 -6.47
CA ARG A 603 -7.52 33.68 -6.94
C ARG A 603 -6.83 34.65 -5.98
N GLN A 604 -7.01 34.47 -4.67
CA GLN A 604 -6.39 35.32 -3.64
C GLN A 604 -4.88 35.05 -3.52
N GLU A 605 -4.50 33.79 -3.44
CA GLU A 605 -3.14 33.32 -3.21
C GLU A 605 -2.30 33.20 -4.50
N ARG A 606 -2.93 33.37 -5.67
CA ARG A 606 -2.33 33.22 -7.01
C ARG A 606 -1.67 31.85 -7.19
N ALA A 607 -2.39 30.79 -6.81
CA ALA A 607 -1.95 29.43 -7.00
C ALA A 607 -2.00 29.02 -8.49
N ASP A 608 -1.13 28.10 -8.89
CA ASP A 608 -1.17 27.46 -10.21
C ASP A 608 -2.41 26.57 -10.36
N LEU A 609 -2.86 25.94 -9.28
CA LEU A 609 -3.96 24.97 -9.31
C LEU A 609 -4.71 24.93 -7.96
N GLY A 610 -5.98 24.55 -7.99
CA GLY A 610 -6.76 24.11 -6.84
C GLY A 610 -7.21 22.67 -7.01
N LEU A 611 -7.06 21.88 -5.96
CA LEU A 611 -7.43 20.47 -5.87
C LEU A 611 -8.46 20.32 -4.75
N ALA A 612 -9.51 19.55 -4.99
CA ALA A 612 -10.55 19.25 -4.00
C ALA A 612 -10.82 17.74 -3.97
N PHE A 613 -10.71 17.14 -2.79
CA PHE A 613 -11.01 15.73 -2.57
C PHE A 613 -12.38 15.55 -1.92
N ASP A 614 -12.94 14.35 -2.05
CA ASP A 614 -14.17 13.96 -1.34
C ASP A 614 -13.88 13.25 0.00
N SER A 615 -14.93 12.76 0.67
CA SER A 615 -14.82 12.38 2.09
C SER A 615 -13.85 11.22 2.36
N ASP A 616 -13.70 10.32 1.39
CA ASP A 616 -12.80 9.16 1.42
C ASP A 616 -11.73 9.14 0.32
N GLY A 617 -11.71 10.12 -0.59
CA GLY A 617 -10.54 10.48 -1.40
C GLY A 617 -10.37 9.73 -2.72
N ASP A 618 -11.39 9.02 -3.21
CA ASP A 618 -11.33 8.37 -4.53
C ASP A 618 -11.77 9.28 -5.70
N ARG A 619 -12.26 10.49 -5.42
CA ARG A 619 -12.61 11.50 -6.43
C ARG A 619 -11.79 12.79 -6.35
N LEU A 620 -11.60 13.43 -7.50
CA LEU A 620 -10.86 14.68 -7.66
C LEU A 620 -11.64 15.77 -8.40
N GLY A 621 -11.84 16.92 -7.74
CA GLY A 621 -12.21 18.19 -8.36
C GLY A 621 -10.99 19.09 -8.61
N VAL A 622 -11.00 19.82 -9.74
CA VAL A 622 -9.90 20.68 -10.15
C VAL A 622 -10.39 22.10 -10.46
N VAL A 623 -9.59 23.08 -10.05
CA VAL A 623 -9.78 24.51 -10.34
C VAL A 623 -8.48 25.07 -10.93
N ASP A 624 -8.56 25.75 -12.08
CA ASP A 624 -7.37 26.32 -12.74
C ASP A 624 -6.87 27.62 -12.07
N SER A 625 -5.71 28.12 -12.51
CA SER A 625 -5.10 29.37 -12.01
C SER A 625 -5.95 30.63 -12.22
N SER A 626 -7.04 30.57 -13.00
CA SER A 626 -8.02 31.66 -13.16
C SER A 626 -9.22 31.54 -12.22
N GLY A 627 -9.36 30.41 -11.50
CA GLY A 627 -10.53 30.07 -10.70
C GLY A 627 -11.69 29.49 -11.52
N LYS A 628 -11.42 28.85 -12.67
CA LYS A 628 -12.41 28.09 -13.45
C LYS A 628 -12.40 26.62 -13.01
N ILE A 629 -13.58 26.02 -12.87
CA ILE A 629 -13.74 24.59 -12.58
C ILE A 629 -13.40 23.78 -13.85
N ILE A 630 -12.51 22.80 -13.71
CA ILE A 630 -12.12 21.88 -14.79
C ILE A 630 -12.79 20.53 -14.55
N TRP A 631 -13.70 20.16 -15.45
CA TRP A 631 -14.52 18.96 -15.29
C TRP A 631 -13.71 17.68 -15.54
N PRO A 632 -14.05 16.55 -14.89
CA PRO A 632 -13.28 15.30 -15.04
C PRO A 632 -13.12 14.81 -16.49
N ASP A 633 -14.07 15.11 -17.37
CA ASP A 633 -13.98 14.78 -18.81
C ASP A 633 -13.00 15.67 -19.58
N GLN A 634 -12.66 16.86 -19.06
CA GLN A 634 -11.54 17.70 -19.52
C GLN A 634 -10.21 17.23 -18.93
N GLN A 635 -10.18 16.84 -17.65
CA GLN A 635 -9.00 16.23 -17.01
C GLN A 635 -8.57 14.94 -17.73
N MET A 636 -9.54 14.08 -18.09
CA MET A 636 -9.35 12.87 -18.91
C MET A 636 -8.71 13.15 -20.28
N MET A 637 -8.86 14.35 -20.86
CA MET A 637 -8.17 14.67 -22.12
C MET A 637 -6.66 14.76 -21.92
N LEU A 638 -6.21 15.44 -20.86
CA LEU A 638 -4.78 15.54 -20.53
C LEU A 638 -4.21 14.18 -20.12
N PHE A 639 -4.91 13.43 -19.26
CA PHE A 639 -4.50 12.09 -18.84
C PHE A 639 -4.43 11.12 -20.03
N ALA A 640 -5.39 11.15 -20.96
CA ALA A 640 -5.36 10.32 -22.15
C ALA A 640 -4.20 10.70 -23.08
N ALA A 641 -3.97 12.01 -23.33
CA ALA A 641 -2.85 12.45 -24.16
C ALA A 641 -1.49 12.04 -23.57
N ASP A 642 -1.31 12.19 -22.26
CA ASP A 642 -0.12 11.77 -21.53
C ASP A 642 0.13 10.25 -21.63
N VAL A 643 -0.84 9.42 -21.25
CA VAL A 643 -0.74 7.96 -21.30
C VAL A 643 -0.51 7.47 -22.74
N LEU A 644 -1.22 8.01 -23.73
CA LEU A 644 -1.09 7.61 -25.14
C LEU A 644 0.22 8.06 -25.77
N SER A 645 0.88 9.11 -25.26
CA SER A 645 2.22 9.52 -25.72
C SER A 645 3.27 8.43 -25.49
N ARG A 646 3.12 7.64 -24.42
CA ARG A 646 3.99 6.50 -24.08
C ARG A 646 3.42 5.15 -24.49
N GLN A 647 2.09 5.02 -24.61
CA GLN A 647 1.40 3.78 -24.95
C GLN A 647 0.41 3.96 -26.13
N PRO A 648 0.88 4.25 -27.36
CA PRO A 648 0.02 4.48 -28.51
C PRO A 648 -0.88 3.27 -28.84
N GLY A 649 -2.11 3.54 -29.26
CA GLY A 649 -3.08 2.49 -29.61
C GLY A 649 -3.75 1.81 -28.41
N SER A 650 -3.56 2.31 -27.18
CA SER A 650 -4.23 1.78 -25.99
C SER A 650 -5.73 2.10 -25.95
N ASP A 651 -6.50 1.26 -25.27
CA ASP A 651 -7.90 1.57 -24.91
C ASP A 651 -7.92 2.56 -23.76
N ILE A 652 -8.80 3.58 -23.87
CA ILE A 652 -9.11 4.55 -22.83
C ILE A 652 -10.62 4.49 -22.58
N VAL A 653 -11.02 4.07 -21.37
CA VAL A 653 -12.44 3.89 -21.01
C VAL A 653 -12.99 5.17 -20.39
N PHE A 654 -14.24 5.54 -20.69
CA PHE A 654 -14.91 6.66 -20.05
C PHE A 654 -16.43 6.46 -20.00
N ASP A 655 -17.11 7.15 -19.10
CA ASP A 655 -18.55 6.98 -18.90
C ASP A 655 -19.41 7.63 -20.01
N ALA A 656 -20.69 7.28 -20.04
CA ALA A 656 -21.65 7.83 -21.00
C ALA A 656 -21.98 9.33 -20.79
N GLN A 657 -21.43 9.99 -19.76
CA GLN A 657 -21.71 11.39 -19.40
C GLN A 657 -20.59 12.37 -19.80
N CYS A 658 -19.38 11.86 -20.07
CA CYS A 658 -18.28 12.65 -20.60
C CYS A 658 -18.64 13.29 -21.96
N THR A 659 -18.08 14.47 -22.23
CA THR A 659 -18.25 15.20 -23.49
C THR A 659 -17.94 14.36 -24.73
N ARG A 660 -18.70 14.59 -25.80
CA ARG A 660 -18.43 14.03 -27.14
C ARG A 660 -17.00 14.33 -27.64
N HIS A 661 -16.37 15.39 -27.14
CA HIS A 661 -15.01 15.77 -27.50
C HIS A 661 -13.93 14.82 -26.97
N LEU A 662 -14.16 14.11 -25.85
CA LEU A 662 -13.17 13.22 -25.24
C LEU A 662 -12.83 12.06 -26.18
N ALA A 663 -13.82 11.43 -26.80
CA ALA A 663 -13.62 10.39 -27.81
C ALA A 663 -12.75 10.88 -28.98
N SER A 664 -13.04 12.08 -29.49
CA SER A 664 -12.28 12.73 -30.56
C SER A 664 -10.90 13.21 -30.11
N HIS A 665 -10.67 13.44 -28.81
CA HIS A 665 -9.36 13.75 -28.24
C HIS A 665 -8.49 12.49 -28.16
N ILE A 666 -9.04 11.38 -27.67
CA ILE A 666 -8.38 10.06 -27.59
C ILE A 666 -7.90 9.60 -28.97
N VAL A 667 -8.76 9.65 -30.00
CA VAL A 667 -8.40 9.26 -31.38
C VAL A 667 -7.30 10.16 -31.96
N ARG A 668 -7.33 11.48 -31.69
CA ARG A 668 -6.28 12.41 -32.18
C ARG A 668 -4.91 12.15 -31.55
N ASN A 669 -4.86 11.61 -30.34
CA ASN A 669 -3.63 11.16 -29.68
C ASN A 669 -3.30 9.67 -29.98
N GLY A 670 -3.98 9.05 -30.95
CA GLY A 670 -3.69 7.69 -31.40
C GLY A 670 -4.22 6.56 -30.50
N GLY A 671 -5.11 6.86 -29.55
CA GLY A 671 -5.78 5.87 -28.71
C GLY A 671 -7.11 5.38 -29.26
N ARG A 672 -7.71 4.38 -28.58
CA ARG A 672 -9.04 3.86 -28.89
C ARG A 672 -10.04 4.25 -27.78
N PRO A 673 -11.07 5.06 -28.09
CA PRO A 673 -12.05 5.49 -27.10
C PRO A 673 -13.10 4.39 -26.83
N LEU A 674 -13.31 4.04 -25.57
CA LEU A 674 -14.29 3.04 -25.15
C LEU A 674 -15.30 3.67 -24.18
N MET A 675 -16.44 4.11 -24.71
CA MET A 675 -17.56 4.60 -23.89
C MET A 675 -18.25 3.43 -23.18
N TRP A 676 -18.54 3.58 -21.88
CA TRP A 676 -19.16 2.55 -21.06
C TRP A 676 -20.21 3.10 -20.09
N LYS A 677 -20.74 2.22 -19.23
CA LYS A 677 -21.77 2.53 -18.22
C LYS A 677 -21.24 3.49 -17.16
N VAL A 678 -22.15 4.25 -16.53
CA VAL A 678 -21.83 5.20 -15.46
C VAL A 678 -21.50 4.48 -14.15
N GLY A 679 -20.51 5.02 -13.43
CA GLY A 679 -20.13 4.63 -12.07
C GLY A 679 -18.78 3.91 -11.99
N ALA A 680 -18.13 4.05 -10.83
CA ALA A 680 -16.79 3.53 -10.59
C ALA A 680 -16.66 2.02 -10.81
N VAL A 681 -17.60 1.22 -10.30
CA VAL A 681 -17.54 -0.24 -10.40
C VAL A 681 -17.68 -0.74 -11.85
N PRO A 682 -18.68 -0.30 -12.65
CA PRO A 682 -18.73 -0.61 -14.08
C PRO A 682 -17.47 -0.21 -14.88
N LEU A 683 -16.83 0.92 -14.57
CA LEU A 683 -15.58 1.32 -15.21
C LEU A 683 -14.39 0.45 -14.80
N HIS A 684 -14.21 0.18 -13.50
CA HIS A 684 -13.14 -0.68 -13.00
C HIS A 684 -13.23 -2.10 -13.57
N THR A 685 -14.43 -2.69 -13.60
CA THR A 685 -14.69 -3.98 -14.26
C THR A 685 -14.35 -3.89 -15.75
N LYS A 686 -14.72 -2.81 -16.45
CA LYS A 686 -14.41 -2.68 -17.87
C LYS A 686 -12.93 -2.50 -18.17
N LEU A 687 -12.20 -1.79 -17.32
CA LEU A 687 -10.74 -1.67 -17.39
C LEU A 687 -10.09 -3.05 -17.23
N LYS A 688 -10.55 -3.87 -16.27
CA LYS A 688 -10.09 -5.26 -16.12
C LYS A 688 -10.43 -6.15 -17.33
N GLU A 689 -11.65 -6.10 -17.85
CA GLU A 689 -12.08 -6.87 -19.03
C GLU A 689 -11.23 -6.58 -20.29
N THR A 690 -10.83 -5.33 -20.48
CA THR A 690 -10.22 -4.83 -21.73
C THR A 690 -8.69 -4.74 -21.67
N GLY A 691 -8.11 -4.70 -20.46
CA GLY A 691 -6.70 -4.35 -20.28
C GLY A 691 -6.40 -2.88 -20.59
N ALA A 692 -7.41 -2.01 -20.54
CA ALA A 692 -7.25 -0.57 -20.75
C ALA A 692 -6.26 0.03 -19.74
N LEU A 693 -5.53 1.06 -20.17
CA LEU A 693 -4.47 1.67 -19.36
C LEU A 693 -4.93 2.88 -18.56
N LEU A 694 -6.11 3.42 -18.88
CA LEU A 694 -6.75 4.53 -18.18
C LEU A 694 -8.27 4.37 -18.27
N ALA A 695 -8.97 4.64 -17.18
CA ALA A 695 -10.40 4.95 -17.20
C ALA A 695 -10.74 6.17 -16.34
N GLY A 696 -11.92 6.76 -16.55
CA GLY A 696 -12.47 7.76 -15.63
C GLY A 696 -13.92 8.12 -15.94
N ASP A 697 -14.66 8.62 -14.94
CA ASP A 697 -16.03 9.11 -15.10
C ASP A 697 -16.16 10.62 -14.90
N LEU A 698 -17.35 11.15 -15.17
CA LEU A 698 -17.69 12.54 -14.92
C LEU A 698 -17.80 12.89 -13.41
N ALA A 699 -17.99 11.90 -12.53
CA ALA A 699 -18.11 12.14 -11.08
C ALA A 699 -16.76 12.47 -10.43
N GLY A 700 -15.65 12.09 -11.07
CA GLY A 700 -14.29 12.42 -10.66
C GLY A 700 -13.43 11.23 -10.26
N HIS A 701 -13.89 10.00 -10.48
CA HIS A 701 -13.06 8.80 -10.27
C HIS A 701 -12.11 8.62 -11.46
N PHE A 702 -10.83 8.35 -11.20
CA PHE A 702 -9.82 8.11 -12.23
C PHE A 702 -9.03 6.82 -11.92
N PHE A 703 -8.89 5.97 -12.94
CA PHE A 703 -8.33 4.62 -12.81
C PHE A 703 -7.08 4.50 -13.67
N PHE A 704 -5.92 4.75 -13.08
CA PHE A 704 -4.65 4.58 -13.79
C PHE A 704 -4.17 3.14 -13.72
N LYS A 705 -3.95 2.52 -14.88
CA LYS A 705 -3.31 1.19 -15.00
C LYS A 705 -1.97 1.24 -15.76
N GLU A 706 -1.71 2.32 -16.49
CA GLU A 706 -0.34 2.77 -16.75
C GLU A 706 0.31 3.28 -15.45
N ARG A 707 1.50 2.77 -15.12
CA ARG A 707 2.29 3.03 -13.89
C ARG A 707 1.64 2.63 -12.56
N TRP A 708 0.31 2.57 -12.48
CA TRP A 708 -0.43 2.29 -11.23
C TRP A 708 -1.29 1.02 -11.29
N SER A 709 -2.09 0.80 -10.24
CA SER A 709 -2.72 -0.50 -9.96
C SER A 709 -4.04 -0.76 -10.71
N GLY A 710 -4.75 0.28 -11.16
CA GLY A 710 -6.02 0.18 -11.90
C GLY A 710 -7.30 0.43 -11.09
N PHE A 711 -7.17 0.80 -9.81
CA PHE A 711 -8.29 1.25 -8.96
C PHE A 711 -8.49 2.77 -9.05
N GLU A 712 -9.64 3.26 -8.57
CA GLU A 712 -9.95 4.68 -8.44
C GLU A 712 -9.08 5.36 -7.38
N ASP A 713 -8.40 6.45 -7.77
CA ASP A 713 -7.45 7.15 -6.89
C ASP A 713 -7.40 8.65 -7.22
N GLY A 714 -8.10 9.46 -6.42
CA GLY A 714 -8.12 10.92 -6.59
C GLY A 714 -6.76 11.56 -6.29
N LEU A 715 -5.98 11.01 -5.37
CA LEU A 715 -4.70 11.58 -4.94
C LEU A 715 -3.60 11.30 -5.98
N TYR A 716 -3.52 10.06 -6.50
CA TYR A 716 -2.63 9.74 -7.61
C TYR A 716 -3.03 10.48 -8.89
N ALA A 717 -4.34 10.63 -9.17
CA ALA A 717 -4.80 11.44 -10.31
C ALA A 717 -4.35 12.92 -10.20
N ALA A 718 -4.40 13.50 -9.00
CA ALA A 718 -3.89 14.86 -8.76
C ALA A 718 -2.36 14.94 -8.92
N ALA A 719 -1.62 13.94 -8.44
CA ALA A 719 -0.16 13.86 -8.62
C ALA A 719 0.23 13.78 -10.10
N ARG A 720 -0.43 12.91 -10.87
CA ARG A 720 -0.26 12.81 -12.34
C ARG A 720 -0.70 14.07 -13.08
N LEU A 721 -1.71 14.79 -12.59
CA LEU A 721 -2.11 16.07 -13.19
C LEU A 721 -1.06 17.16 -12.97
N LEU A 722 -0.43 17.20 -11.79
CA LEU A 722 0.67 18.13 -11.49
C LEU A 722 1.94 17.80 -12.27
N GLU A 723 2.28 16.52 -12.45
CA GLU A 723 3.33 16.07 -13.37
C GLU A 723 3.11 16.63 -14.79
N ILE A 724 1.93 16.42 -15.36
CA ILE A 724 1.58 16.91 -16.71
C ILE A 724 1.64 18.45 -16.78
N LEU A 725 0.99 19.15 -15.84
CA LEU A 725 0.88 20.62 -15.86
C LEU A 725 2.20 21.33 -15.51
N SER A 726 3.07 20.72 -14.71
CA SER A 726 4.39 21.25 -14.39
C SER A 726 5.39 21.11 -15.54
N GLY A 727 5.13 20.19 -16.48
CA GLY A 727 5.85 20.10 -17.76
C GLY A 727 5.56 21.27 -18.72
N ASP A 728 4.46 22.01 -18.52
CA ASP A 728 4.13 23.20 -19.31
C ASP A 728 4.55 24.49 -18.58
N PRO A 729 5.32 25.40 -19.23
CA PRO A 729 5.70 26.69 -18.64
C PRO A 729 4.56 27.72 -18.60
N ARG A 730 3.39 27.42 -19.16
CA ARG A 730 2.22 28.31 -19.18
C ARG A 730 1.41 28.22 -17.88
N PRO A 731 0.61 29.25 -17.54
CA PRO A 731 -0.42 29.13 -16.51
C PRO A 731 -1.42 28.02 -16.87
N THR A 732 -1.87 27.25 -15.89
CA THR A 732 -2.75 26.09 -16.10
C THR A 732 -4.05 26.46 -16.83
N ALA A 733 -4.59 27.66 -16.57
CA ALA A 733 -5.76 28.20 -17.27
C ALA A 733 -5.56 28.36 -18.80
N GLN A 734 -4.32 28.54 -19.29
CA GLN A 734 -4.03 28.56 -20.73
C GLN A 734 -3.99 27.15 -21.31
N VAL A 735 -3.44 26.18 -20.57
CA VAL A 735 -3.38 24.76 -20.98
C VAL A 735 -4.80 24.18 -21.09
N PHE A 736 -5.64 24.42 -20.09
CA PHE A 736 -7.03 23.98 -20.11
C PHE A 736 -7.89 24.71 -21.16
N ALA A 737 -7.57 25.96 -21.51
CA ALA A 737 -8.27 26.70 -22.57
C ALA A 737 -7.99 26.22 -24.00
N GLU A 738 -6.99 25.35 -24.21
CA GLU A 738 -6.76 24.66 -25.49
C GLU A 738 -7.64 23.40 -25.66
N LEU A 739 -8.29 22.94 -24.58
CA LEU A 739 -9.22 21.82 -24.64
C LEU A 739 -10.57 22.28 -25.20
N PRO A 740 -11.19 21.50 -26.11
CA PRO A 740 -12.49 21.83 -26.67
C PRO A 740 -13.59 21.78 -25.60
N GLU A 741 -14.43 22.80 -25.59
CA GLU A 741 -15.52 22.98 -24.62
C GLU A 741 -16.80 23.39 -25.34
N ASN A 742 -17.93 22.97 -24.77
CA ASN A 742 -19.28 23.13 -25.30
C ASN A 742 -20.21 23.73 -24.26
N VAL A 743 -21.32 24.34 -24.71
CA VAL A 743 -22.39 24.80 -23.83
C VAL A 743 -23.11 23.57 -23.26
N LYS A 744 -23.18 23.46 -21.94
CA LYS A 744 -23.75 22.32 -21.21
C LYS A 744 -24.72 22.80 -20.14
N LEU A 745 -25.73 21.99 -19.82
CA LEU A 745 -26.58 22.22 -18.66
C LEU A 745 -26.02 21.47 -17.43
N PRO A 746 -26.30 21.95 -16.20
CA PRO A 746 -26.26 21.12 -15.02
C PRO A 746 -27.13 19.86 -15.20
N GLU A 747 -26.83 18.80 -14.46
CA GLU A 747 -27.64 17.58 -14.52
C GLU A 747 -29.11 17.87 -14.16
N LEU A 748 -30.03 17.33 -14.97
CA LEU A 748 -31.46 17.47 -14.77
C LEU A 748 -32.03 16.15 -14.28
N ARG A 749 -32.77 16.16 -13.16
CA ARG A 749 -33.39 14.97 -12.57
C ARG A 749 -34.91 14.98 -12.79
N ILE A 750 -35.48 13.82 -13.15
CA ILE A 750 -36.92 13.61 -13.31
C ILE A 750 -37.36 12.51 -12.34
N ASN A 751 -38.20 12.85 -11.37
CA ASN A 751 -38.66 11.90 -10.35
C ASN A 751 -39.49 10.75 -10.97
N MET A 752 -39.06 9.51 -10.72
CA MET A 752 -39.67 8.28 -11.23
C MET A 752 -39.28 7.09 -10.34
N SER A 753 -40.26 6.29 -9.90
CA SER A 753 -39.99 5.19 -8.95
C SER A 753 -39.17 4.07 -9.58
N HIS A 754 -38.38 3.34 -8.77
CA HIS A 754 -37.54 2.22 -9.25
C HIS A 754 -38.34 1.13 -9.99
N ALA A 755 -39.64 0.97 -9.68
CA ALA A 755 -40.53 0.05 -10.39
C ALA A 755 -41.04 0.59 -11.76
N GLU A 756 -40.99 1.90 -12.00
CA GLU A 756 -41.40 2.52 -13.28
C GLU A 756 -40.21 2.70 -14.24
N LYS A 757 -39.03 3.09 -13.73
CA LYS A 757 -37.86 3.48 -14.56
C LYS A 757 -37.46 2.47 -15.64
N PRO A 758 -37.31 1.15 -15.38
CA PRO A 758 -36.84 0.21 -16.41
C PRO A 758 -37.79 0.10 -17.60
N ARG A 759 -39.09 -0.07 -17.32
CA ARG A 759 -40.14 -0.16 -18.35
C ARG A 759 -40.32 1.16 -19.11
N PHE A 760 -40.18 2.29 -18.43
CA PHE A 760 -40.24 3.60 -19.07
C PHE A 760 -39.06 3.79 -20.04
N LEU A 761 -37.83 3.46 -19.63
CA LEU A 761 -36.65 3.55 -20.50
C LEU A 761 -36.69 2.57 -21.67
N GLU A 762 -37.21 1.36 -21.49
CA GLU A 762 -37.51 0.42 -22.56
C GLU A 762 -38.45 1.04 -23.61
N GLN A 763 -39.56 1.64 -23.16
CA GLN A 763 -40.53 2.31 -24.04
C GLN A 763 -39.98 3.57 -24.71
N VAL A 764 -39.04 4.27 -24.07
CA VAL A 764 -38.32 5.43 -24.62
C VAL A 764 -37.36 4.97 -25.72
N ARG A 765 -36.55 3.94 -25.49
CA ARG A 765 -35.67 3.33 -26.51
C ARG A 765 -36.46 2.83 -27.71
N ALA A 766 -37.58 2.12 -27.48
CA ALA A 766 -38.45 1.61 -28.53
C ALA A 766 -39.17 2.70 -29.37
N GLN A 767 -39.09 3.97 -28.98
CA GLN A 767 -39.63 5.13 -29.71
C GLN A 767 -38.55 6.16 -30.10
N ALA A 768 -37.27 5.83 -29.88
CA ALA A 768 -36.13 6.69 -30.17
C ALA A 768 -35.84 6.74 -31.68
N ASP A 769 -36.51 7.66 -32.35
CA ASP A 769 -36.34 7.97 -33.77
C ASP A 769 -35.71 9.35 -33.90
N PHE A 770 -34.39 9.38 -34.11
CA PHE A 770 -33.57 10.58 -34.26
C PHE A 770 -32.82 10.50 -35.60
N ALA A 771 -33.24 11.31 -36.57
CA ALA A 771 -32.58 11.37 -37.87
C ALA A 771 -31.14 11.89 -37.75
N ASP A 772 -30.24 11.34 -38.56
CA ASP A 772 -28.83 11.76 -38.69
C ASP A 772 -28.01 11.78 -37.39
N ALA A 773 -28.43 11.03 -36.37
CA ALA A 773 -27.77 10.92 -35.06
C ALA A 773 -27.34 9.47 -34.74
N ARG A 774 -26.27 9.33 -33.94
CA ARG A 774 -25.82 8.04 -33.41
C ARG A 774 -26.46 7.76 -32.06
N ILE A 775 -27.30 6.73 -32.01
CA ILE A 775 -27.89 6.24 -30.76
C ILE A 775 -26.93 5.25 -30.07
N THR A 776 -26.78 5.37 -28.75
CA THR A 776 -26.02 4.46 -27.88
C THR A 776 -26.88 4.11 -26.66
N ASP A 777 -27.12 2.82 -26.41
CA ASP A 777 -28.07 2.32 -25.39
C ASP A 777 -27.40 1.53 -24.24
N ILE A 778 -26.07 1.49 -24.22
CA ILE A 778 -25.19 0.84 -23.20
C ILE A 778 -25.64 1.15 -21.76
N ASP A 779 -26.02 2.40 -21.51
CA ASP A 779 -26.56 2.89 -20.24
C ASP A 779 -27.59 3.98 -20.54
N GLY A 780 -28.86 3.72 -20.19
CA GLY A 780 -29.97 4.57 -20.61
C GLY A 780 -30.12 4.70 -22.13
N LEU A 781 -30.27 5.94 -22.61
CA LEU A 781 -30.32 6.31 -24.01
C LEU A 781 -29.48 7.58 -24.22
N ARG A 782 -28.30 7.45 -24.83
CA ARG A 782 -27.48 8.55 -25.34
C ARG A 782 -27.69 8.71 -26.85
N VAL A 783 -27.72 9.95 -27.31
CA VAL A 783 -27.85 10.31 -28.73
C VAL A 783 -26.82 11.38 -29.05
N ASP A 784 -25.83 11.03 -29.89
CA ASP A 784 -24.80 11.95 -30.38
C ASP A 784 -25.20 12.50 -31.76
N PHE A 785 -25.30 13.82 -31.88
CA PHE A 785 -25.50 14.56 -33.13
C PHE A 785 -24.17 15.14 -33.64
N ALA A 786 -24.19 15.71 -34.84
CA ALA A 786 -23.03 16.41 -35.41
C ALA A 786 -22.61 17.66 -34.61
N ASP A 787 -23.54 18.28 -33.88
CA ASP A 787 -23.46 19.59 -33.22
C ASP A 787 -23.70 19.55 -31.68
N GLY A 788 -23.92 18.36 -31.10
CA GLY A 788 -24.17 18.19 -29.67
C GLY A 788 -24.55 16.75 -29.30
N TRP A 789 -24.93 16.50 -28.05
CA TRP A 789 -25.46 15.22 -27.58
C TRP A 789 -26.45 15.38 -26.41
N GLY A 790 -27.27 14.34 -26.21
CA GLY A 790 -28.18 14.23 -25.07
C GLY A 790 -28.18 12.83 -24.47
N LEU A 791 -28.51 12.72 -23.19
CA LEU A 791 -28.63 11.46 -22.44
C LEU A 791 -29.84 11.49 -21.51
N VAL A 792 -30.50 10.33 -21.38
CA VAL A 792 -31.41 10.01 -20.27
C VAL A 792 -31.08 8.61 -19.75
N ARG A 793 -30.80 8.46 -18.45
CA ARG A 793 -30.47 7.17 -17.81
C ARG A 793 -31.15 6.95 -16.47
N ASP A 794 -31.14 5.70 -16.02
CA ASP A 794 -31.61 5.27 -14.70
C ASP A 794 -30.52 5.57 -13.66
N ASP A 795 -30.79 6.45 -12.70
CA ASP A 795 -29.99 6.52 -11.49
C ASP A 795 -30.40 5.32 -10.60
N PRO A 796 -29.57 4.27 -10.45
CA PRO A 796 -30.01 3.03 -9.81
C PRO A 796 -30.41 3.23 -8.34
N ASP A 797 -29.80 4.21 -7.66
CA ASP A 797 -29.88 4.38 -6.22
C ASP A 797 -30.88 5.46 -5.78
N SER A 798 -31.30 6.37 -6.67
CA SER A 798 -32.38 7.34 -6.40
C SER A 798 -33.66 7.09 -7.21
N PRO A 799 -34.84 7.52 -6.74
CA PRO A 799 -36.09 7.45 -7.51
C PRO A 799 -36.15 8.58 -8.56
N THR A 800 -35.11 8.72 -9.38
CA THR A 800 -35.03 9.69 -10.49
C THR A 800 -34.44 9.07 -11.76
N LEU A 801 -34.72 9.69 -12.89
CA LEU A 801 -33.92 9.59 -14.11
C LEU A 801 -32.96 10.78 -14.16
N ALA A 802 -31.69 10.53 -14.49
CA ALA A 802 -30.70 11.58 -14.73
C ALA A 802 -30.63 11.92 -16.23
N LEU A 803 -30.56 13.21 -16.56
CA LEU A 803 -30.45 13.73 -17.92
C LEU A 803 -29.32 14.75 -18.03
N ARG A 804 -28.58 14.68 -19.14
CA ARG A 804 -27.47 15.59 -19.45
C ARG A 804 -27.53 16.00 -20.92
N PHE A 805 -27.19 17.25 -21.18
CA PHE A 805 -27.26 17.87 -22.51
C PHE A 805 -26.05 18.79 -22.72
N GLU A 806 -25.47 18.72 -23.92
CA GLU A 806 -24.30 19.48 -24.32
C GLU A 806 -24.36 19.78 -25.82
N ALA A 807 -24.00 20.98 -26.23
CA ALA A 807 -23.99 21.39 -27.64
C ALA A 807 -22.97 22.49 -27.92
N ASP A 808 -22.62 22.65 -29.19
CA ASP A 808 -21.66 23.65 -29.65
C ASP A 808 -22.20 25.10 -29.50
N ASN A 809 -23.51 25.27 -29.27
CA ASN A 809 -24.16 26.56 -29.04
C ASN A 809 -25.52 26.41 -28.28
N PRO A 810 -26.09 27.49 -27.69
CA PRO A 810 -27.32 27.42 -26.91
C PRO A 810 -28.59 27.05 -27.70
N ASP A 811 -28.68 27.41 -28.98
CA ASP A 811 -29.86 27.10 -29.81
C ASP A 811 -29.91 25.60 -30.16
N THR A 812 -28.77 24.98 -30.46
CA THR A 812 -28.65 23.53 -30.59
C THR A 812 -28.95 22.82 -29.25
N LEU A 813 -28.50 23.38 -28.11
CA LEU A 813 -28.79 22.81 -26.79
C LEU A 813 -30.31 22.77 -26.52
N LEU A 814 -31.01 23.85 -26.85
CA LEU A 814 -32.47 23.95 -26.80
C LEU A 814 -33.15 22.96 -27.74
N ARG A 815 -32.65 22.78 -28.97
CA ARG A 815 -33.15 21.81 -29.94
C ARG A 815 -33.08 20.38 -29.37
N ILE A 816 -31.90 19.93 -28.96
CA ILE A 816 -31.68 18.57 -28.46
C ILE A 816 -32.52 18.30 -27.20
N GLN A 817 -32.58 19.25 -26.26
CA GLN A 817 -33.43 19.15 -25.09
C GLN A 817 -34.93 19.07 -25.45
N GLY A 818 -35.37 19.82 -26.47
CA GLY A 818 -36.72 19.78 -27.02
C GLY A 818 -37.08 18.42 -27.63
N GLU A 819 -36.19 17.83 -28.41
CA GLU A 819 -36.37 16.50 -29.01
C GLU A 819 -36.48 15.41 -27.94
N PHE A 820 -35.58 15.41 -26.94
CA PHE A 820 -35.66 14.49 -25.79
C PHE A 820 -36.95 14.68 -25.00
N LYS A 821 -37.35 15.91 -24.70
CA LYS A 821 -38.63 16.19 -24.05
C LYS A 821 -39.80 15.62 -24.85
N THR A 822 -39.84 15.83 -26.16
CA THR A 822 -40.88 15.28 -27.03
C THR A 822 -40.90 13.77 -26.99
N LEU A 823 -39.74 13.09 -27.04
CA LEU A 823 -39.65 11.63 -26.90
C LEU A 823 -40.21 11.13 -25.56
N LEU A 824 -39.75 11.70 -24.45
CA LEU A 824 -40.19 11.32 -23.11
C LEU A 824 -41.69 11.57 -22.90
N GLN A 825 -42.23 12.63 -23.53
CA GLN A 825 -43.66 12.95 -23.49
C GLN A 825 -44.51 12.12 -24.49
N LYS A 826 -43.94 11.50 -25.53
CA LYS A 826 -44.65 10.43 -26.29
C LYS A 826 -44.99 9.25 -25.38
N VAL A 827 -44.04 8.84 -24.53
CA VAL A 827 -44.20 7.71 -23.59
C VAL A 827 -45.08 8.07 -22.40
N LYS A 828 -44.85 9.23 -21.77
CA LYS A 828 -45.61 9.70 -20.60
C LYS A 828 -46.07 11.16 -20.81
N PRO A 829 -47.23 11.41 -21.46
CA PRO A 829 -47.68 12.76 -21.85
C PRO A 829 -47.87 13.78 -20.72
N LYS A 830 -47.90 13.33 -19.44
CA LYS A 830 -47.97 14.20 -18.25
C LYS A 830 -46.63 14.28 -17.50
N LEU A 831 -45.52 13.86 -18.10
CA LEU A 831 -44.20 13.96 -17.47
C LEU A 831 -43.81 15.43 -17.32
N SER A 832 -43.56 15.85 -16.08
CA SER A 832 -42.95 17.14 -15.78
C SER A 832 -41.49 17.10 -16.20
N PHE A 833 -41.13 17.88 -17.23
CA PHE A 833 -39.77 18.00 -17.70
C PHE A 833 -39.16 19.30 -17.12
N PRO A 834 -38.02 19.26 -16.41
CA PRO A 834 -37.39 20.45 -15.84
C PRO A 834 -36.88 21.39 -16.94
N LEU A 835 -37.48 22.57 -17.06
CA LEU A 835 -37.24 23.49 -18.16
C LEU A 835 -37.33 24.97 -17.70
N SER A 836 -36.17 25.60 -17.51
CA SER A 836 -36.04 27.06 -17.49
C SER A 836 -34.62 27.49 -17.92
N LEU A 837 -34.34 27.40 -19.23
CA LEU A 837 -33.05 27.87 -19.78
C LEU A 837 -32.82 29.38 -19.55
N SER A 838 -33.88 30.13 -19.26
CA SER A 838 -33.85 31.55 -18.88
C SER A 838 -33.24 31.84 -17.51
N GLU A 839 -32.92 30.83 -16.71
CA GLU A 839 -32.47 30.99 -15.31
C GLU A 839 -31.11 30.33 -15.00
N ARG A 840 -30.57 29.49 -15.89
CA ARG A 840 -29.46 28.56 -15.56
C ARG A 840 -28.45 28.31 -16.69
N LEU A 841 -28.08 29.35 -17.43
CA LEU A 841 -26.78 29.36 -18.12
C LEU A 841 -25.73 29.83 -17.12
N ASP A 842 -24.94 28.90 -16.60
CA ASP A 842 -23.77 29.18 -15.77
C ASP A 842 -22.63 29.66 -16.72
N PRO A 843 -22.02 30.84 -16.49
CA PRO A 843 -21.15 31.52 -17.48
C PRO A 843 -19.67 31.09 -17.44
#